data_AF-A0A2S6PVV1-F1
#
_entry.id   AF-A0A2S6PVV1-F1
#
_cell.length_a   1.000
_cell.length_b   1.000
_cell.length_c   1.000
_cell.angle_alpha   90.00
_cell.angle_beta   90.00
_cell.angle_gamma   90.00
#
_symmetry.space_group_name_H-M   'P 1'
#
loop_
_entity.id
_entity.type
_entity.pdbx_description
1 polymer ?
#
loop_
_entity_poly.entity_id
_entity_poly.type
_entity_poly.pdbx_seq_one_letter_code
_entity_poly.pdbx_strand_id
1 'polypeptide(L)'
;MSKLTDVPKRILIGRALRSDKLGETLLPKRIALPVFASDPLSSVAYAPGEVLLVLSIAGVSAYHFSPWIAVAVVVLMFTVVASYRQNVRAYPSGGGDYEVANTNLGPKAGLTVASALLVDYVLTVAVSISSGVENLGSAIPFVVEHKTFCAIGAIVLLTLMNLRGVKESGKLFAIPTYLFVAGVFVMILWGAFRGLALGDTMHAPTSDYEIKPEHQGLAGFALVFLLLRAFSSGCAALTGVEAISNGVPAFRKPKSKNAATTLAAMGLLAVTMFCGIIGLAMATDVKMAENPAKDLLHNGVAVGAGFTQDPVISQVAAAVFGDGTFFFVFLAAATALVLFLAANTAYNGFPLLGSILAQDRYLPRQLHTRGDRLAFSNGIVLLAGAAILLVWIYGADSTRLIQLYIVGVFVSFTLSQTGMVRHWNRHLRTEKDPAARRHMVRSRAINTFGAFFTGLVLVVVLATKFTHGAWVALLGMVIFFGTMTAIRKHYDRVAEEIAASDTPSDDTMRPSRVHSIVLVSKLHRPTLRALAYAKLVRSDHLEALSISVDPDETKALRNDWERRGIDIPLKILDSPYREVTRPVIDYVKGLRKDRPRDVISVYIPEYVVGHWYEHLLHNQSALRLKGRLLFTPGVMVTSVPYQLESSEAAKVRARRRADWIAPGSVRRGPVERRHKDPSQKG
;
A
#
# COMPACT_ATOMS: atom_id res chain seq x y z
N MET A 1 5.98 -21.96 -14.04
CA MET A 1 6.49 -20.83 -13.23
C MET A 1 6.45 -21.21 -11.75
N SER A 2 7.42 -20.70 -10.99
CA SER A 2 7.93 -21.21 -9.70
C SER A 2 6.86 -21.50 -8.62
N LYS A 3 6.81 -22.76 -8.15
CA LYS A 3 6.01 -23.20 -6.98
C LYS A 3 6.69 -22.90 -5.63
N LEU A 4 7.91 -22.34 -5.62
CA LEU A 4 8.65 -22.00 -4.40
C LEU A 4 8.00 -20.85 -3.63
N THR A 5 7.38 -19.90 -4.32
CA THR A 5 6.69 -18.78 -3.69
C THR A 5 5.36 -19.20 -3.06
N ASP A 6 4.75 -20.30 -3.53
CA ASP A 6 3.38 -20.66 -3.15
C ASP A 6 3.26 -21.27 -1.74
N VAL A 7 4.24 -22.05 -1.26
CA VAL A 7 4.13 -22.75 0.04
C VAL A 7 4.23 -21.80 1.23
N PRO A 8 5.30 -21.00 1.40
CA PRO A 8 5.38 -20.02 2.49
C PRO A 8 4.25 -18.98 2.38
N LYS A 9 3.90 -18.56 1.16
CA LYS A 9 2.76 -17.69 0.90
C LYS A 9 1.44 -18.31 1.35
N ARG A 10 1.21 -19.61 1.13
CA ARG A 10 -0.03 -20.29 1.59
C ARG A 10 -0.09 -20.52 3.09
N ILE A 11 1.05 -20.65 3.77
CA ILE A 11 1.10 -20.74 5.24
C ILE A 11 0.85 -19.36 5.87
N LEU A 12 1.47 -18.32 5.33
CA LEU A 12 1.36 -16.95 5.85
C LEU A 12 0.05 -16.26 5.45
N ILE A 13 -0.43 -16.43 4.22
CA ILE A 13 -1.57 -15.72 3.61
C ILE A 13 -2.84 -16.60 3.54
N GLY A 14 -2.69 -17.92 3.64
CA GLY A 14 -3.78 -18.89 3.49
C GLY A 14 -4.20 -19.12 2.03
N ARG A 15 -5.30 -19.86 1.83
CA ARG A 15 -5.68 -20.42 0.52
C ARG A 15 -6.29 -19.37 -0.43
N ALA A 16 -6.05 -19.53 -1.74
CA ALA A 16 -6.60 -18.66 -2.78
C ALA A 16 -8.14 -18.64 -2.77
N LEU A 17 -8.73 -17.46 -2.92
CA LEU A 17 -10.17 -17.23 -3.07
C LEU A 17 -10.50 -17.14 -4.57
N ARG A 18 -11.63 -17.74 -4.96
CA ARG A 18 -12.15 -17.60 -6.32
C ARG A 18 -12.69 -16.18 -6.53
N SER A 19 -12.49 -15.64 -7.73
CA SER A 19 -12.90 -14.28 -8.14
C SER A 19 -14.41 -14.05 -8.08
N ASP A 20 -15.23 -15.10 -8.14
CA ASP A 20 -16.70 -15.04 -8.02
C ASP A 20 -17.19 -14.70 -6.60
N LYS A 21 -16.34 -14.80 -5.58
CA LYS A 21 -16.65 -14.38 -4.18
C LYS A 21 -16.51 -12.88 -3.94
N LEU A 22 -16.41 -12.07 -5.00
CA LEU A 22 -16.46 -10.61 -4.97
C LEU A 22 -17.91 -10.10 -4.78
N GLY A 23 -18.56 -10.52 -3.70
CA GLY A 23 -19.71 -9.77 -3.19
C GLY A 23 -19.21 -8.50 -2.51
N GLU A 24 -19.59 -7.33 -3.01
CA GLU A 24 -19.41 -6.06 -2.30
C GLU A 24 -20.30 -6.09 -1.04
N THR A 25 -19.71 -6.31 0.13
CA THR A 25 -20.41 -6.06 1.39
C THR A 25 -20.51 -4.56 1.60
N LEU A 26 -21.53 -3.94 1.00
CA LEU A 26 -21.83 -2.52 1.20
C LEU A 26 -22.05 -2.24 2.69
N LEU A 27 -21.33 -1.24 3.22
CA LEU A 27 -21.38 -0.93 4.64
C LEU A 27 -22.53 0.05 4.95
N PRO A 28 -23.36 -0.22 5.98
CA PRO A 28 -24.28 0.77 6.51
C PRO A 28 -23.52 1.88 7.23
N LYS A 29 -24.06 3.11 7.28
CA LYS A 29 -23.41 4.30 7.88
C LYS A 29 -22.89 4.10 9.31
N ARG A 30 -23.58 3.27 10.12
CA ARG A 30 -23.17 2.96 11.51
C ARG A 30 -21.89 2.11 11.59
N ILE A 31 -21.57 1.37 10.54
CA ILE A 31 -20.34 0.57 10.46
C ILE A 31 -19.29 1.35 9.67
N ALA A 32 -19.72 2.06 8.62
CA ALA A 32 -18.82 2.85 7.78
C ALA A 32 -18.16 4.02 8.53
N LEU A 33 -18.84 4.65 9.50
CA LEU A 33 -18.24 5.69 10.34
C LEU A 33 -17.01 5.12 11.09
N PRO A 34 -17.12 4.12 11.98
CA PRO A 34 -15.97 3.53 12.66
C PRO A 34 -14.84 3.03 11.75
N VAL A 35 -15.18 2.48 10.59
CA VAL A 35 -14.21 1.84 9.67
C VAL A 35 -13.43 2.87 8.86
N PHE A 36 -14.07 3.95 8.39
CA PHE A 36 -13.41 4.98 7.58
C PHE A 36 -13.04 6.25 8.37
N ALA A 37 -13.62 6.45 9.55
CA ALA A 37 -13.32 7.58 10.43
C ALA A 37 -12.36 7.22 11.56
N SER A 38 -11.85 5.99 11.63
CA SER A 38 -10.85 5.61 12.64
C SER A 38 -9.64 6.54 12.58
N ASP A 39 -9.11 6.78 11.39
CA ASP A 39 -7.97 7.64 11.13
C ASP A 39 -8.20 9.09 11.61
N PRO A 40 -9.19 9.86 11.09
CA PRO A 40 -9.40 11.23 11.54
C PRO A 40 -9.84 11.37 13.00
N LEU A 41 -10.54 10.38 13.57
CA LEU A 41 -10.89 10.41 15.00
C LEU A 41 -9.67 10.10 15.87
N SER A 42 -8.80 9.20 15.43
CA SER A 42 -7.57 8.84 16.15
C SER A 42 -6.58 10.00 16.20
N SER A 43 -6.59 10.90 15.20
CA SER A 43 -5.71 12.07 15.16
C SER A 43 -5.87 13.01 16.35
N VAL A 44 -7.05 12.96 17.00
CA VAL A 44 -7.32 13.73 18.22
C VAL A 44 -6.51 13.20 19.42
N ALA A 45 -6.00 11.96 19.38
CA ALA A 45 -5.17 11.42 20.44
C ALA A 45 -3.76 12.05 20.52
N TYR A 46 -3.25 12.57 19.40
CA TYR A 46 -1.90 13.17 19.34
C TYR A 46 -1.89 14.66 18.99
N ALA A 47 -2.83 15.15 18.16
CA ALA A 47 -2.82 16.53 17.68
C ALA A 47 -2.91 17.62 18.77
N PRO A 48 -3.69 17.48 19.86
CA PRO A 48 -3.63 18.41 20.99
C PRO A 48 -2.24 18.53 21.61
N GLY A 49 -1.51 17.42 21.71
CA GLY A 49 -0.15 17.40 22.24
C GLY A 49 0.82 18.17 21.37
N GLU A 50 0.69 18.06 20.05
CA GLU A 50 1.53 18.81 19.10
C GLU A 50 1.34 20.33 19.20
N VAL A 51 0.15 20.81 19.61
CA VAL A 51 -0.06 22.25 19.90
C VAL A 51 0.75 22.67 21.13
N LEU A 52 0.63 21.92 22.23
CA LEU A 52 1.34 22.22 23.48
C LEU A 52 2.86 22.09 23.33
N LEU A 53 3.32 21.09 22.58
CA LEU A 53 4.74 20.89 22.25
C LEU A 53 5.34 22.12 21.57
N VAL A 54 4.69 22.68 20.55
CA VAL A 54 5.23 23.87 19.89
C VAL A 54 5.16 25.10 20.77
N LEU A 55 4.10 25.28 21.55
CA LEU A 55 3.99 26.42 22.47
C LEU A 55 5.05 26.37 23.58
N SER A 56 5.51 25.18 23.96
CA SER A 56 6.52 24.99 25.00
C SER A 56 7.85 25.68 24.71
N ILE A 57 8.17 25.92 23.43
CA ILE A 57 9.39 26.61 22.99
C ILE A 57 9.48 28.02 23.59
N ALA A 58 8.33 28.68 23.78
CA ALA A 58 8.22 29.99 24.43
C ALA A 58 7.96 29.92 25.94
N GLY A 59 7.90 28.71 26.50
CA GLY A 59 7.61 28.44 27.90
C GLY A 59 6.11 28.35 28.22
N VAL A 60 5.82 28.07 29.49
CA VAL A 60 4.46 27.83 30.01
C VAL A 60 3.49 28.98 29.72
N SER A 61 3.97 30.24 29.72
CA SER A 61 3.12 31.42 29.49
C SER A 61 2.46 31.42 28.10
N ALA A 62 3.06 30.74 27.11
CA ALA A 62 2.50 30.62 25.78
C ALA A 62 1.26 29.70 25.73
N TYR A 63 1.04 28.85 26.74
CA TYR A 63 -0.10 27.94 26.77
C TYR A 63 -1.44 28.67 26.85
N HIS A 64 -1.47 29.92 27.32
CA HIS A 64 -2.68 30.76 27.29
C HIS A 64 -3.21 31.02 25.87
N PHE A 65 -2.39 30.86 24.82
CA PHE A 65 -2.83 30.96 23.43
C PHE A 65 -3.48 29.66 22.90
N SER A 66 -3.40 28.54 23.61
CA SER A 66 -3.95 27.25 23.18
C SER A 66 -5.43 27.29 22.80
N PRO A 67 -6.34 27.98 23.52
CA PRO A 67 -7.74 28.07 23.14
C PRO A 67 -7.94 28.79 21.79
N TRP A 68 -7.16 29.84 21.52
CA TRP A 68 -7.23 30.58 20.26
C TRP A 68 -6.74 29.75 19.08
N ILE A 69 -5.66 28.99 19.29
CA ILE A 69 -5.17 28.02 18.30
C ILE A 69 -6.22 26.93 18.07
N ALA A 70 -6.85 26.42 19.12
CA ALA A 70 -7.90 25.42 19.01
C ALA A 70 -9.08 25.93 18.18
N VAL A 71 -9.55 27.17 18.42
CA VAL A 71 -10.60 27.81 17.62
C VAL A 71 -10.18 27.90 16.14
N ALA A 72 -8.94 28.30 15.85
CA ALA A 72 -8.45 28.37 14.48
C ALA A 72 -8.45 26.98 13.80
N VAL A 73 -8.00 25.93 14.50
CA VAL A 73 -8.03 24.54 13.99
C VAL A 73 -9.47 24.08 13.73
N VAL A 74 -10.41 24.41 14.62
CA VAL A 74 -11.83 24.08 14.48
C VAL A 74 -12.45 24.76 13.25
N VAL A 75 -12.16 26.05 13.02
CA VAL A 75 -12.62 26.77 11.82
C VAL A 75 -12.11 26.10 10.55
N LEU A 76 -10.83 25.72 10.54
CA LEU A 76 -10.26 24.99 9.41
C LEU A 76 -10.93 23.63 9.23
N MET A 77 -11.15 22.88 10.30
CA MET A 77 -11.76 21.55 10.24
C MET A 77 -13.18 21.59 9.70
N PHE A 78 -14.01 22.55 10.15
CA PHE A 78 -15.33 22.75 9.58
C PHE A 78 -15.28 23.12 8.09
N THR A 79 -14.30 23.94 7.68
CA THR A 79 -14.11 24.34 6.29
C THR A 79 -13.75 23.15 5.41
N VAL A 80 -12.75 22.35 5.82
CA VAL A 80 -12.30 21.15 5.11
C VAL A 80 -13.44 20.13 5.04
N VAL A 81 -14.09 19.81 6.16
CA VAL A 81 -15.23 18.89 6.18
C VAL A 81 -16.36 19.37 5.27
N ALA A 82 -16.68 20.66 5.27
CA ALA A 82 -17.70 21.23 4.38
C ALA A 82 -17.32 21.09 2.89
N SER A 83 -16.05 21.27 2.55
CA SER A 83 -15.56 21.07 1.19
C SER A 83 -15.55 19.59 0.77
N TYR A 84 -15.04 18.68 1.59
CA TYR A 84 -15.03 17.24 1.29
C TYR A 84 -16.45 16.67 1.12
N ARG A 85 -17.44 17.22 1.83
CA ARG A 85 -18.86 16.89 1.62
C ARG A 85 -19.35 17.26 0.21
N GLN A 86 -18.75 18.26 -0.43
CA GLN A 86 -19.00 18.59 -1.84
C GLN A 86 -18.27 17.61 -2.75
N ASN A 87 -16.99 17.31 -2.46
CA ASN A 87 -16.17 16.39 -3.26
C ASN A 87 -16.84 15.02 -3.43
N VAL A 88 -17.28 14.41 -2.33
CA VAL A 88 -17.93 13.08 -2.37
C VAL A 88 -19.29 13.06 -3.09
N ARG A 89 -19.91 14.23 -3.27
CA ARG A 89 -21.16 14.39 -4.05
C ARG A 89 -20.87 14.58 -5.54
N ALA A 90 -19.81 15.32 -5.88
CA ALA A 90 -19.40 15.55 -7.26
C ALA A 90 -18.66 14.36 -7.88
N TYR A 91 -17.88 13.62 -7.07
CA TYR A 91 -17.00 12.52 -7.48
C TYR A 91 -17.28 11.25 -6.66
N PRO A 92 -18.32 10.46 -7.01
CA PRO A 92 -18.70 9.26 -6.27
C PRO A 92 -17.82 8.03 -6.55
N SER A 93 -16.88 8.14 -7.49
CA SER A 93 -15.99 7.07 -8.01
C SER A 93 -15.00 6.56 -6.98
N GLY A 94 -14.72 7.33 -5.92
CA GLY A 94 -13.72 7.00 -4.89
C GLY A 94 -12.28 7.35 -5.27
N GLY A 95 -12.05 8.08 -6.36
CA GLY A 95 -10.71 8.55 -6.75
C GLY A 95 -10.23 9.76 -5.94
N GLY A 96 -11.05 10.30 -5.04
CA GLY A 96 -10.65 11.29 -4.05
C GLY A 96 -10.04 12.56 -4.64
N ASP A 97 -9.04 13.10 -3.93
CA ASP A 97 -8.34 14.31 -4.34
C ASP A 97 -7.52 14.12 -5.63
N TYR A 98 -7.02 12.92 -5.89
CA TYR A 98 -6.35 12.59 -7.16
C TYR A 98 -7.29 12.83 -8.34
N GLU A 99 -8.52 12.30 -8.28
CA GLU A 99 -9.50 12.46 -9.35
C GLU A 99 -9.93 13.91 -9.54
N VAL A 100 -10.15 14.64 -8.43
CA VAL A 100 -10.49 16.07 -8.43
C VAL A 100 -9.38 16.89 -9.08
N ALA A 101 -8.12 16.69 -8.68
CA ALA A 101 -6.98 17.43 -9.23
C ALA A 101 -6.70 17.06 -10.69
N ASN A 102 -6.71 15.77 -11.02
CA ASN A 102 -6.44 15.28 -12.37
C ASN A 102 -7.49 15.80 -13.37
N THR A 103 -8.77 15.77 -12.99
CA THR A 103 -9.86 16.17 -13.89
C THR A 103 -9.99 17.69 -14.05
N ASN A 104 -9.73 18.47 -12.99
CA ASN A 104 -9.94 19.92 -13.02
C ASN A 104 -8.67 20.73 -13.31
N LEU A 105 -7.50 20.28 -12.84
CA LEU A 105 -6.20 20.98 -12.97
C LEU A 105 -5.26 20.32 -13.99
N GLY A 106 -5.47 19.04 -14.30
CA GLY A 106 -4.75 18.28 -15.32
C GLY A 106 -3.75 17.26 -14.76
N PRO A 107 -3.09 16.48 -15.63
CA PRO A 107 -2.32 15.29 -15.23
C PRO A 107 -1.13 15.56 -14.31
N LYS A 108 -0.42 16.67 -14.50
CA LYS A 108 0.73 17.03 -13.64
C LYS A 108 0.28 17.31 -12.21
N ALA A 109 -0.82 18.05 -12.04
CA ALA A 109 -1.40 18.32 -10.72
C ALA A 109 -1.94 17.03 -10.08
N GLY A 110 -2.59 16.17 -10.87
CA GLY A 110 -2.99 14.84 -10.44
C GLY A 110 -1.81 14.01 -9.93
N LEU A 111 -0.70 13.95 -10.66
CA LEU A 111 0.53 13.28 -10.24
C LEU A 111 1.14 13.85 -8.94
N THR A 112 1.11 15.18 -8.76
CA THR A 112 1.55 15.81 -7.51
C THR A 112 0.70 15.34 -6.33
N VAL A 113 -0.62 15.35 -6.48
CA VAL A 113 -1.55 14.85 -5.44
C VAL A 113 -1.36 13.35 -5.21
N ALA A 114 -1.22 12.54 -6.26
CA ALA A 114 -0.96 11.12 -6.13
C ALA A 114 0.34 10.84 -5.36
N SER A 115 1.41 11.58 -5.65
CA SER A 115 2.69 11.46 -4.94
C SER A 115 2.54 11.84 -3.47
N ALA A 116 1.80 12.93 -3.18
CA ALA A 116 1.49 13.35 -1.82
C ALA A 116 0.69 12.29 -1.05
N LEU A 117 -0.37 11.73 -1.64
CA LEU A 117 -1.20 10.68 -1.04
C LEU A 117 -0.44 9.36 -0.83
N LEU A 118 0.46 8.96 -1.74
CA LEU A 118 1.28 7.75 -1.55
C LEU A 118 2.23 7.91 -0.36
N VAL A 119 2.87 9.08 -0.22
CA VAL A 119 3.68 9.41 0.96
C VAL A 119 2.82 9.47 2.21
N ASP A 120 1.64 10.09 2.11
CA ASP A 120 0.68 10.22 3.20
C ASP A 120 0.33 8.87 3.78
N TYR A 121 -0.13 7.92 2.95
CA TYR A 121 -0.48 6.58 3.42
C TYR A 121 0.69 5.85 4.10
N VAL A 122 1.92 6.01 3.60
CA VAL A 122 3.11 5.43 4.25
C VAL A 122 3.30 6.04 5.64
N LEU A 123 3.14 7.36 5.75
CA LEU A 123 3.24 8.08 7.01
C LEU A 123 2.04 7.80 7.93
N THR A 124 0.82 7.57 7.43
CA THR A 124 -0.35 7.17 8.24
C THR A 124 -0.04 5.89 9.02
N VAL A 125 0.55 4.89 8.35
CA VAL A 125 0.97 3.65 9.03
C VAL A 125 2.07 3.94 10.05
N ALA A 126 3.11 4.68 9.67
CA ALA A 126 4.23 4.96 10.56
C ALA A 126 3.81 5.75 11.80
N VAL A 127 3.06 6.84 11.62
CA VAL A 127 2.53 7.71 12.69
C VAL A 127 1.58 6.94 13.58
N SER A 128 0.54 6.31 13.01
CA SER A 128 -0.50 5.68 13.82
C SER A 128 0.04 4.50 14.63
N ILE A 129 0.95 3.70 14.07
CA ILE A 129 1.57 2.62 14.85
C ILE A 129 2.50 3.18 15.92
N SER A 130 3.30 4.21 15.62
CA SER A 130 4.21 4.81 16.60
C SER A 130 3.44 5.45 17.76
N SER A 131 2.42 6.27 17.47
CA SER A 131 1.55 6.86 18.49
C SER A 131 0.73 5.80 19.25
N GLY A 132 0.30 4.73 18.57
CA GLY A 132 -0.42 3.64 19.22
C GLY A 132 0.45 2.88 20.22
N VAL A 133 1.72 2.66 19.87
CA VAL A 133 2.73 2.05 20.77
C VAL A 133 3.06 2.98 21.93
N GLU A 134 3.14 4.30 21.72
CA GLU A 134 3.34 5.28 22.81
C GLU A 134 2.17 5.29 23.80
N ASN A 135 0.93 5.33 23.31
CA ASN A 135 -0.27 5.29 24.15
C ASN A 135 -0.46 3.95 24.86
N LEU A 136 0.01 2.85 24.28
CA LEU A 136 0.02 1.56 24.97
C LEU A 136 1.17 1.48 25.99
N GLY A 137 2.29 2.14 25.69
CA GLY A 137 3.48 2.21 26.54
C GLY A 137 3.23 2.95 27.85
N SER A 138 2.38 3.98 27.86
CA SER A 138 1.99 4.68 29.10
C SER A 138 1.29 3.77 30.12
N ALA A 139 0.72 2.64 29.68
CA ALA A 139 0.14 1.63 30.58
C ALA A 139 0.99 0.35 30.74
N ILE A 140 1.92 0.08 29.82
CA ILE A 140 2.72 -1.17 29.77
C ILE A 140 4.22 -0.84 29.58
N PRO A 141 5.04 -0.86 30.65
CA PRO A 141 6.45 -0.45 30.61
C PRO A 141 7.31 -1.19 29.57
N PHE A 142 7.07 -2.50 29.38
CA PHE A 142 7.79 -3.32 28.39
C PHE A 142 7.73 -2.75 26.96
N VAL A 143 6.60 -2.12 26.61
CA VAL A 143 6.37 -1.54 25.28
C VAL A 143 7.22 -0.29 25.08
N VAL A 144 7.47 0.48 26.14
CA VAL A 144 8.32 1.67 26.11
C VAL A 144 9.79 1.29 25.89
N GLU A 145 10.29 0.29 26.62
CA GLU A 145 11.68 -0.19 26.49
C GLU A 145 12.00 -0.71 25.08
N HIS A 146 11.04 -1.35 24.42
CA HIS A 146 11.21 -1.98 23.10
C HIS A 146 10.36 -1.32 21.99
N LYS A 147 10.12 -0.02 22.11
CA LYS A 147 9.20 0.77 21.27
C LYS A 147 9.30 0.46 19.78
N THR A 148 10.50 0.52 19.21
CA THR A 148 10.72 0.30 17.77
C THR A 148 10.41 -1.14 17.35
N PHE A 149 10.79 -2.14 18.15
CA PHE A 149 10.50 -3.55 17.85
C PHE A 149 9.01 -3.86 17.97
N CYS A 150 8.33 -3.32 18.99
CA CYS A 150 6.89 -3.42 19.15
C CYS A 150 6.15 -2.79 17.96
N ALA A 151 6.58 -1.61 17.50
CA ALA A 151 6.02 -0.94 16.34
C ALA A 151 6.19 -1.75 15.05
N ILE A 152 7.39 -2.26 14.77
CA ILE A 152 7.65 -3.12 13.61
C ILE A 152 6.83 -4.41 13.68
N GLY A 153 6.75 -5.04 14.87
CA GLY A 153 5.92 -6.21 15.10
C GLY A 153 4.44 -5.98 14.81
N ALA A 154 3.90 -4.83 15.24
CA ALA A 154 2.53 -4.42 14.95
C ALA A 154 2.30 -4.20 13.45
N ILE A 155 3.23 -3.55 12.75
CA ILE A 155 3.17 -3.37 11.28
C ILE A 155 3.14 -4.72 10.57
N VAL A 156 4.01 -5.66 10.95
CA VAL A 156 4.06 -7.01 10.37
C VAL A 156 2.76 -7.77 10.62
N LEU A 157 2.21 -7.69 11.84
CA LEU A 157 0.94 -8.34 12.19
C LEU A 157 -0.22 -7.80 11.34
N LEU A 158 -0.34 -6.46 11.23
CA LEU A 158 -1.36 -5.83 10.40
C LEU A 158 -1.17 -6.14 8.92
N THR A 159 0.08 -6.21 8.43
CA THR A 159 0.41 -6.61 7.06
C THR A 159 -0.08 -8.04 6.80
N LEU A 160 0.21 -8.97 7.70
CA LEU A 160 -0.22 -10.37 7.59
C LEU A 160 -1.74 -10.49 7.61
N MET A 161 -2.42 -9.72 8.48
CA MET A 161 -3.88 -9.66 8.52
C MET A 161 -4.48 -9.17 7.20
N ASN A 162 -3.95 -8.08 6.65
CA ASN A 162 -4.40 -7.52 5.36
C ASN A 162 -4.10 -8.44 4.18
N LEU A 163 -2.93 -9.08 4.15
CA LEU A 163 -2.58 -10.06 3.12
C LEU A 163 -3.49 -11.29 3.18
N ARG A 164 -3.79 -11.81 4.37
CA ARG A 164 -4.71 -12.94 4.57
C ARG A 164 -6.12 -12.65 4.04
N GLY A 165 -6.44 -11.38 3.81
CA GLY A 165 -7.76 -10.95 3.36
C GLY A 165 -8.81 -11.45 4.33
N VAL A 166 -8.56 -11.26 5.64
CA VAL A 166 -9.54 -11.55 6.67
C VAL A 166 -10.72 -10.62 6.39
N LYS A 167 -11.71 -11.13 5.64
CA LYS A 167 -12.99 -10.47 5.39
C LYS A 167 -13.74 -10.48 6.72
N GLU A 168 -13.30 -9.66 7.66
CA GLU A 168 -14.01 -9.52 8.91
C GLU A 168 -15.25 -8.69 8.65
N SER A 169 -16.35 -9.14 9.26
CA SER A 169 -17.57 -8.37 9.33
C SER A 169 -17.20 -6.99 9.88
N GLY A 170 -17.40 -5.91 9.12
CA GLY A 170 -17.02 -4.55 9.53
C GLY A 170 -17.50 -4.12 10.94
N LYS A 171 -18.41 -4.89 11.55
CA LYS A 171 -18.76 -4.83 12.97
C LYS A 171 -17.57 -5.01 13.91
N LEU A 172 -16.66 -5.97 13.69
CA LEU A 172 -15.54 -6.21 14.62
C LEU A 172 -14.56 -5.03 14.58
N PHE A 173 -14.28 -4.54 13.38
CA PHE A 173 -13.50 -3.32 13.14
C PHE A 173 -14.15 -2.04 13.67
N ALA A 174 -15.47 -2.03 13.91
CA ALA A 174 -16.15 -0.86 14.40
C ALA A 174 -16.07 -0.67 15.93
N ILE A 175 -15.79 -1.74 16.66
CA ILE A 175 -15.81 -1.75 18.14
C ILE A 175 -14.74 -0.81 18.72
N PRO A 176 -13.44 -0.89 18.32
CA PRO A 176 -12.41 -0.03 18.91
C PRO A 176 -12.72 1.46 18.77
N THR A 177 -13.16 1.90 17.58
CA THR A 177 -13.49 3.31 17.33
C THR A 177 -14.59 3.81 18.25
N TYR A 178 -15.64 3.01 18.47
CA TYR A 178 -16.70 3.41 19.39
C TYR A 178 -16.27 3.40 20.86
N LEU A 179 -15.45 2.43 21.28
CA LEU A 179 -14.91 2.38 22.63
C LEU A 179 -14.03 3.60 22.92
N PHE A 180 -13.15 3.97 21.99
CA PHE A 180 -12.31 5.15 22.10
C PHE A 180 -13.14 6.43 22.17
N VAL A 181 -14.06 6.65 21.21
CA VAL A 181 -14.92 7.84 21.20
C VAL A 181 -15.71 7.94 22.50
N ALA A 182 -16.37 6.86 22.93
CA ALA A 182 -17.11 6.83 24.18
C ALA A 182 -16.20 7.10 25.39
N GLY A 183 -15.02 6.49 25.45
CA GLY A 183 -14.04 6.69 26.52
C GLY A 183 -13.59 8.14 26.63
N VAL A 184 -13.29 8.79 25.51
CA VAL A 184 -12.91 10.22 25.48
C VAL A 184 -14.08 11.10 25.91
N PHE A 185 -15.31 10.83 25.46
CA PHE A 185 -16.48 11.59 25.91
C PHE A 185 -16.74 11.41 27.41
N VAL A 186 -16.59 10.19 27.94
CA VAL A 186 -16.70 9.94 29.39
C VAL A 186 -15.62 10.69 30.15
N MET A 187 -14.38 10.71 29.66
CA MET A 187 -13.28 11.48 30.25
C MET A 187 -13.59 12.98 30.26
N ILE A 188 -14.07 13.53 29.14
CA ILE A 188 -14.44 14.95 29.02
C ILE A 188 -15.58 15.30 29.99
N LEU A 189 -16.66 14.52 29.99
CA LEU A 189 -17.83 14.78 30.84
C LEU A 189 -17.51 14.62 32.32
N TRP A 190 -16.77 13.57 32.69
CA TRP A 190 -16.37 13.31 34.07
C TRP A 190 -15.37 14.35 34.58
N GLY A 191 -14.35 14.69 33.79
CA GLY A 191 -13.40 15.75 34.13
C GLY A 191 -14.08 17.12 34.27
N ALA A 192 -15.00 17.45 33.37
CA ALA A 192 -15.80 18.68 33.48
C ALA A 192 -16.68 18.69 34.73
N PHE A 193 -17.29 17.55 35.08
CA PHE A 193 -18.08 17.43 36.32
C PHE A 193 -17.21 17.60 37.57
N ARG A 194 -16.03 16.98 37.62
CA ARG A 194 -15.08 17.15 38.73
C ARG A 194 -14.62 18.59 38.89
N GLY A 195 -14.22 19.24 37.80
CA GLY A 195 -13.76 20.62 37.85
C GLY A 195 -14.85 21.65 38.14
N LEU A 196 -16.03 21.52 37.53
CA LEU A 196 -17.10 22.53 37.61
C LEU A 196 -18.09 22.31 38.76
N ALA A 197 -18.43 21.05 39.07
CA ALA A 197 -19.47 20.73 40.06
C ALA A 197 -18.90 20.33 41.42
N LEU A 198 -17.80 19.57 41.44
CA LEU A 198 -17.14 19.15 42.69
C LEU A 198 -16.08 20.16 43.17
N GLY A 199 -15.58 21.03 42.28
CA GLY A 199 -14.51 21.97 42.60
C GLY A 199 -13.15 21.30 42.81
N ASP A 200 -12.97 20.08 42.31
CA ASP A 200 -11.72 19.33 42.43
C ASP A 200 -10.64 19.95 41.53
N THR A 201 -9.47 20.24 42.10
CA THR A 201 -8.26 20.59 41.34
C THR A 201 -7.56 19.31 40.88
N MET A 202 -7.78 18.94 39.62
CA MET A 202 -7.13 17.79 39.00
C MET A 202 -5.70 18.17 38.58
N HIS A 203 -4.71 17.32 38.88
CA HIS A 203 -3.31 17.55 38.55
C HIS A 203 -2.80 16.43 37.63
N ALA A 204 -2.25 16.80 36.48
CA ALA A 204 -1.58 15.85 35.59
C ALA A 204 -0.24 15.38 36.18
N PRO A 205 0.28 14.21 35.78
CA PRO A 205 1.59 13.72 36.26
C PRO A 205 2.75 14.70 36.04
N THR A 206 2.63 15.59 35.06
CA THR A 206 3.63 16.61 34.75
C THR A 206 3.31 18.00 35.32
N SER A 207 2.25 18.17 36.13
CA SER A 207 1.82 19.50 36.59
C SER A 207 2.91 20.24 37.36
N ASP A 208 3.73 19.49 38.09
CA ASP A 208 4.76 20.03 38.98
C ASP A 208 6.09 20.32 38.25
N TYR A 209 6.12 20.13 36.92
CA TYR A 209 7.31 20.34 36.11
C TYR A 209 7.34 21.77 35.59
N GLU A 210 8.54 22.34 35.55
CA GLU A 210 8.77 23.64 34.94
C GLU A 210 9.31 23.46 33.52
N ILE A 211 8.83 24.29 32.59
CA ILE A 211 9.35 24.31 31.22
C ILE A 211 10.41 25.40 31.14
N LYS A 212 11.65 25.02 30.86
CA LYS A 212 12.71 25.96 30.53
C LYS A 212 12.47 26.48 29.11
N PRO A 213 12.14 27.76 28.90
CA PRO A 213 11.94 28.29 27.56
C PRO A 213 13.26 28.25 26.78
N GLU A 214 13.23 27.70 25.57
CA GLU A 214 14.39 27.72 24.66
C GLU A 214 14.74 29.17 24.25
N HIS A 215 13.70 30.01 24.11
CA HIS A 215 13.84 31.41 23.70
C HIS A 215 13.06 32.31 24.67
N GLN A 216 13.78 33.19 25.38
CA GLN A 216 13.16 34.19 26.26
C GLN A 216 12.80 35.47 25.46
N GLY A 217 11.66 36.09 25.78
CA GLY A 217 11.28 37.39 25.20
C GLY A 217 10.77 37.36 23.76
N LEU A 218 10.17 36.26 23.31
CA LEU A 218 9.51 36.17 22.01
C LEU A 218 8.33 37.17 21.93
N ALA A 219 8.56 38.30 21.25
CA ALA A 219 7.57 39.36 21.05
C ALA A 219 7.41 39.69 19.56
N GLY A 220 6.32 40.39 19.22
CA GLY A 220 6.05 40.86 17.86
C GLY A 220 5.94 39.72 16.85
N PHE A 221 6.69 39.81 15.75
CA PHE A 221 6.64 38.83 14.66
C PHE A 221 7.03 37.41 15.08
N ALA A 222 7.94 37.27 16.04
CA ALA A 222 8.39 35.95 16.50
C ALA A 222 7.28 35.18 17.23
N LEU A 223 6.47 35.89 18.03
CA LEU A 223 5.29 35.32 18.67
C LEU A 223 4.23 34.90 17.63
N VAL A 224 3.94 35.77 16.66
CA VAL A 224 3.00 35.43 15.57
C VAL A 224 3.46 34.20 14.81
N PHE A 225 4.76 34.11 14.51
CA PHE A 225 5.35 32.96 13.82
C PHE A 225 5.23 31.68 14.65
N LEU A 226 5.47 31.74 15.97
CA LEU A 226 5.26 30.60 16.87
C LEU A 226 3.80 30.15 16.90
N LEU A 227 2.85 31.10 17.01
CA LEU A 227 1.42 30.79 17.01
C LEU A 227 0.99 30.14 15.68
N LEU A 228 1.52 30.61 14.55
CA LEU A 228 1.30 29.99 13.24
C LEU A 228 1.90 28.58 13.17
N ARG A 229 3.09 28.34 13.73
CA ARG A 229 3.71 27.01 13.83
C ARG A 229 2.88 26.07 14.71
N ALA A 230 2.36 26.55 15.84
CA ALA A 230 1.52 25.77 16.74
C ALA A 230 0.17 25.43 16.10
N PHE A 231 -0.45 26.41 15.43
CA PHE A 231 -1.65 26.21 14.62
C PHE A 231 -1.44 25.16 13.51
N SER A 232 -0.35 25.30 12.75
CA SER A 232 0.02 24.34 11.71
C SER A 232 0.23 22.92 12.27
N SER A 233 0.73 22.78 13.49
CA SER A 233 0.92 21.47 14.14
C SER A 233 -0.39 20.88 14.63
N GLY A 234 -1.27 21.69 15.22
CA GLY A 234 -2.63 21.29 15.60
C GLY A 234 -3.50 20.89 14.40
N CYS A 235 -3.18 21.38 13.20
CA CYS A 235 -3.83 20.95 11.96
C CYS A 235 -3.62 19.46 11.63
N ALA A 236 -2.71 18.76 12.32
CA ALA A 236 -2.61 17.31 12.26
C ALA A 236 -3.91 16.60 12.70
N ALA A 237 -4.86 17.28 13.34
CA ALA A 237 -6.19 16.74 13.64
C ALA A 237 -7.08 16.56 12.40
N LEU A 238 -6.78 17.23 11.27
CA LEU A 238 -7.59 17.17 10.04
C LEU A 238 -7.23 15.99 9.12
N THR A 239 -6.25 15.22 9.55
CA THR A 239 -5.66 14.12 8.79
C THR A 239 -6.65 12.95 8.73
N GLY A 240 -6.61 12.14 7.68
CA GLY A 240 -7.56 11.03 7.51
C GLY A 240 -8.99 11.41 7.09
N VAL A 241 -9.35 12.70 6.97
CA VAL A 241 -10.66 13.12 6.41
C VAL A 241 -10.86 12.57 4.99
N GLU A 242 -9.76 12.47 4.23
CA GLU A 242 -9.69 11.90 2.88
C GLU A 242 -10.03 10.40 2.80
N ALA A 243 -9.85 9.64 3.90
CA ALA A 243 -10.15 8.22 3.92
C ALA A 243 -11.64 7.96 3.61
N ILE A 244 -12.53 8.83 4.10
CA ILE A 244 -13.96 8.74 3.81
C ILE A 244 -14.26 9.10 2.35
N SER A 245 -13.56 10.08 1.76
CA SER A 245 -13.75 10.41 0.34
C SER A 245 -13.27 9.33 -0.62
N ASN A 246 -12.20 8.61 -0.24
CA ASN A 246 -11.67 7.51 -1.03
C ASN A 246 -12.55 6.25 -0.86
N GLY A 247 -13.17 6.10 0.31
CA GLY A 247 -14.06 4.98 0.66
C GLY A 247 -15.50 5.07 0.14
N VAL A 248 -15.89 6.11 -0.62
CA VAL A 248 -17.27 6.32 -1.09
C VAL A 248 -17.89 5.08 -1.77
N PRO A 249 -17.18 4.31 -2.63
CA PRO A 249 -17.73 3.13 -3.28
C PRO A 249 -18.20 2.04 -2.31
N ALA A 250 -17.64 1.97 -1.09
CA ALA A 250 -17.99 0.96 -0.09
C ALA A 250 -19.29 1.26 0.67
N PHE A 251 -19.85 2.47 0.56
CA PHE A 251 -21.08 2.84 1.23
C PHE A 251 -22.31 2.22 0.56
N ARG A 252 -23.33 1.88 1.37
CA ARG A 252 -24.65 1.49 0.84
C ARG A 252 -25.31 2.65 0.08
N LYS A 253 -26.04 2.35 -1.01
CA LYS A 253 -26.79 3.35 -1.77
C LYS A 253 -27.85 4.05 -0.88
N PRO A 254 -28.05 5.38 -0.99
CA PRO A 254 -27.31 6.34 -1.84
C PRO A 254 -25.90 6.66 -1.29
N LYS A 255 -24.84 6.33 -2.07
CA LYS A 255 -23.44 6.30 -1.59
C LYS A 255 -22.95 7.68 -1.13
N SER A 256 -23.01 8.68 -2.01
CA SER A 256 -22.53 10.05 -1.75
C SER A 256 -23.24 10.75 -0.58
N LYS A 257 -24.56 10.55 -0.44
CA LYS A 257 -25.33 11.15 0.66
C LYS A 257 -24.93 10.55 2.00
N ASN A 258 -24.70 9.24 2.04
CA ASN A 258 -24.25 8.54 3.23
C ASN A 258 -22.81 8.93 3.60
N ALA A 259 -21.90 9.01 2.63
CA ALA A 259 -20.53 9.48 2.85
C ALA A 259 -20.50 10.93 3.37
N ALA A 260 -21.25 11.85 2.74
CA ALA A 260 -21.31 13.26 3.17
C ALA A 260 -21.92 13.46 4.57
N THR A 261 -22.86 12.60 4.98
CA THR A 261 -23.41 12.62 6.35
C THR A 261 -22.38 12.09 7.35
N THR A 262 -21.62 11.07 6.95
CA THR A 262 -20.57 10.45 7.78
C THR A 262 -19.42 11.41 8.02
N LEU A 263 -18.98 12.14 6.99
CA LEU A 263 -17.99 13.23 7.11
C LEU A 263 -18.43 14.30 8.12
N ALA A 264 -19.70 14.72 8.08
CA ALA A 264 -20.22 15.72 9.01
C ALA A 264 -20.24 15.22 10.46
N ALA A 265 -20.65 13.97 10.68
CA ALA A 265 -20.66 13.36 12.01
C ALA A 265 -19.24 13.18 12.56
N MET A 266 -18.31 12.68 11.73
CA MET A 266 -16.90 12.56 12.10
C MET A 266 -16.29 13.92 12.46
N GLY A 267 -16.51 14.95 11.63
CA GLY A 267 -15.98 16.29 11.91
C GLY A 267 -16.53 16.87 13.23
N LEU A 268 -17.82 16.69 13.51
CA LEU A 268 -18.41 17.14 14.77
C LEU A 268 -17.79 16.41 15.97
N LEU A 269 -17.67 15.08 15.92
CA LEU A 269 -17.07 14.29 16.99
C LEU A 269 -15.60 14.68 17.21
N ALA A 270 -14.81 14.82 16.14
CA ALA A 270 -13.41 15.21 16.21
C ALA A 270 -13.25 16.62 16.80
N VAL A 271 -14.08 17.61 16.40
CA VAL A 271 -14.06 18.96 16.96
C VAL A 271 -14.31 18.92 18.47
N THR A 272 -15.37 18.22 18.90
CA THR A 272 -15.74 18.18 20.31
C THR A 272 -14.68 17.47 21.15
N MET A 273 -14.12 16.37 20.66
CA MET A 273 -13.04 15.66 21.34
C MET A 273 -11.77 16.51 21.43
N PHE A 274 -11.37 17.18 20.34
CA PHE A 274 -10.18 18.02 20.29
C PHE A 274 -10.26 19.19 21.26
N CYS A 275 -11.38 19.92 21.25
CA CYS A 275 -11.62 21.01 22.19
C CYS A 275 -11.68 20.51 23.64
N GLY A 276 -12.33 19.36 23.89
CA GLY A 276 -12.44 18.79 25.22
C GLY A 276 -11.10 18.35 25.81
N ILE A 277 -10.25 17.72 25.00
CA ILE A 277 -8.90 17.31 25.43
C ILE A 277 -8.01 18.53 25.69
N ILE A 278 -8.02 19.55 24.83
CA ILE A 278 -7.27 20.80 25.08
C ILE A 278 -7.78 21.49 26.35
N GLY A 279 -9.10 21.59 26.52
CA GLY A 279 -9.69 22.21 27.69
C GLY A 279 -9.31 21.50 29.00
N LEU A 280 -9.35 20.17 29.01
CA LEU A 280 -8.91 19.39 30.17
C LEU A 280 -7.39 19.44 30.38
N ALA A 281 -6.58 19.41 29.31
CA ALA A 281 -5.13 19.52 29.41
C ALA A 281 -4.71 20.84 30.08
N MET A 282 -5.40 21.94 29.75
CA MET A 282 -5.20 23.23 30.42
C MET A 282 -5.70 23.22 31.86
N ALA A 283 -6.86 22.61 32.13
CA ALA A 283 -7.41 22.53 33.49
C ALA A 283 -6.59 21.64 34.44
N THR A 284 -5.82 20.70 33.88
CA THR A 284 -4.96 19.77 34.62
C THR A 284 -3.48 20.16 34.65
N ASP A 285 -3.16 21.30 34.03
CA ASP A 285 -1.81 21.86 33.87
C ASP A 285 -0.77 20.90 33.27
N VAL A 286 -1.18 20.15 32.24
CA VAL A 286 -0.28 19.28 31.46
C VAL A 286 0.90 20.09 30.91
N LYS A 287 2.11 19.57 31.03
CA LYS A 287 3.35 20.16 30.50
C LYS A 287 3.95 19.23 29.46
N MET A 288 4.18 19.77 28.28
CA MET A 288 4.83 19.06 27.18
C MET A 288 6.03 19.88 26.71
N ALA A 289 7.12 19.22 26.34
CA ALA A 289 8.29 19.88 25.75
C ALA A 289 8.81 19.12 24.51
N GLU A 290 9.38 19.86 23.56
CA GLU A 290 9.97 19.30 22.33
C GLU A 290 11.20 18.43 22.66
N ASN A 291 12.06 18.86 23.60
CA ASN A 291 13.16 18.05 24.12
C ASN A 291 12.98 17.79 25.63
N PRO A 292 12.11 16.83 26.02
CA PRO A 292 11.72 16.66 27.43
C PRO A 292 12.91 16.41 28.36
N ALA A 293 13.92 15.66 27.90
CA ALA A 293 15.13 15.38 28.68
C ALA A 293 15.92 16.64 29.13
N LYS A 294 15.78 17.76 28.42
CA LYS A 294 16.51 19.01 28.68
C LYS A 294 15.61 20.14 29.15
N ASP A 295 14.41 20.23 28.57
CA ASP A 295 13.54 21.38 28.69
C ASP A 295 12.54 21.24 29.84
N LEU A 296 12.24 20.00 30.27
CA LEU A 296 11.47 19.76 31.48
C LEU A 296 12.39 19.70 32.68
N LEU A 297 12.07 20.53 33.67
CA LEU A 297 12.75 20.60 34.95
C LEU A 297 11.83 20.06 36.03
N HIS A 298 12.35 19.18 36.89
CA HIS A 298 11.70 18.77 38.12
C HIS A 298 12.57 19.28 39.29
N ASN A 299 12.01 20.15 40.13
CA ASN A 299 12.74 20.85 41.20
C ASN A 299 14.01 21.58 40.71
N GLY A 300 13.94 22.23 39.55
CA GLY A 300 15.06 22.99 38.97
C GLY A 300 16.13 22.16 38.27
N VAL A 301 16.00 20.82 38.23
CA VAL A 301 16.94 19.91 37.56
C VAL A 301 16.28 19.25 36.35
N ALA A 302 17.01 19.18 35.23
CA ALA A 302 16.50 18.52 34.03
C ALA A 302 16.24 17.03 34.28
N VAL A 303 15.09 16.55 33.81
CA VAL A 303 14.60 15.17 34.06
C VAL A 303 15.48 14.08 33.42
N GLY A 304 16.33 14.45 32.47
CA GLY A 304 17.36 13.58 31.90
C GLY A 304 16.86 12.64 30.81
N ALA A 305 17.80 11.91 30.20
CA ALA A 305 17.54 11.05 29.03
C ALA A 305 16.71 9.79 29.32
N GLY A 306 16.54 9.44 30.60
CA GLY A 306 15.72 8.30 31.03
C GLY A 306 14.22 8.61 31.14
N PHE A 307 13.83 9.89 31.03
CA PHE A 307 12.43 10.30 31.12
C PHE A 307 11.71 10.11 29.78
N THR A 308 10.56 9.44 29.83
CA THR A 308 9.68 9.24 28.67
C THR A 308 8.43 10.07 28.84
N GLN A 309 8.23 11.02 27.92
CA GLN A 309 7.07 11.91 27.95
C GLN A 309 5.82 11.18 27.42
N ASP A 310 4.82 11.02 28.28
CA ASP A 310 3.55 10.38 27.91
C ASP A 310 2.68 11.28 27.01
N PRO A 311 1.83 10.70 26.15
CA PRO A 311 0.88 11.47 25.35
C PRO A 311 -0.09 12.28 26.23
N VAL A 312 -0.49 13.46 25.75
CA VAL A 312 -1.42 14.36 26.48
C VAL A 312 -2.72 13.67 26.88
N ILE A 313 -3.29 12.83 26.00
CA ILE A 313 -4.52 12.09 26.34
C ILE A 313 -4.32 11.12 27.52
N SER A 314 -3.13 10.51 27.64
CA SER A 314 -2.79 9.63 28.77
C SER A 314 -2.62 10.44 30.05
N GLN A 315 -1.94 11.58 29.99
CA GLN A 315 -1.74 12.46 31.16
C GLN A 315 -3.07 13.03 31.68
N VAL A 316 -3.94 13.48 30.78
CA VAL A 316 -5.29 13.94 31.14
C VAL A 316 -6.13 12.80 31.73
N ALA A 317 -6.03 11.60 31.18
CA ALA A 317 -6.74 10.44 31.72
C ALA A 317 -6.26 10.07 33.13
N ALA A 318 -4.96 10.12 33.38
CA ALA A 318 -4.38 9.91 34.70
C ALA A 318 -4.86 10.98 35.70
N ALA A 319 -4.94 12.25 35.29
CA ALA A 319 -5.47 13.33 36.14
C ALA A 319 -6.96 13.16 36.47
N VAL A 320 -7.78 12.76 35.48
CA VAL A 320 -9.23 12.69 35.60
C VAL A 320 -9.69 11.42 36.32
N PHE A 321 -9.16 10.27 35.92
CA PHE A 321 -9.56 8.94 36.43
C PHE A 321 -8.65 8.41 37.54
N GLY A 322 -7.42 8.92 37.65
CA GLY A 322 -6.37 8.35 38.49
C GLY A 322 -5.47 7.41 37.70
N ASP A 323 -4.16 7.51 37.94
CA ASP A 323 -3.16 6.65 37.32
C ASP A 323 -3.35 5.17 37.70
N GLY A 324 -3.07 4.26 36.78
CA GLY A 324 -3.23 2.81 36.96
C GLY A 324 -4.67 2.30 37.14
N THR A 325 -5.68 3.17 37.12
CA THR A 325 -7.08 2.76 37.29
C THR A 325 -7.62 2.01 36.07
N PHE A 326 -8.69 1.24 36.26
CA PHE A 326 -9.35 0.51 35.16
C PHE A 326 -9.73 1.44 34.00
N PHE A 327 -10.26 2.63 34.27
CA PHE A 327 -10.66 3.58 33.24
C PHE A 327 -9.47 4.19 32.49
N PHE A 328 -8.35 4.43 33.18
CA PHE A 328 -7.10 4.86 32.55
C PHE A 328 -6.57 3.79 31.59
N VAL A 329 -6.38 2.55 32.06
CA VAL A 329 -5.88 1.43 31.24
C VAL A 329 -6.82 1.13 30.07
N PHE A 330 -8.12 1.18 30.31
CA PHE A 330 -9.14 1.01 29.27
C PHE A 330 -8.99 2.07 28.16
N LEU A 331 -8.84 3.35 28.53
CA LEU A 331 -8.70 4.42 27.55
C LEU A 331 -7.37 4.32 26.78
N ALA A 332 -6.26 4.00 27.46
CA ALA A 332 -4.96 3.78 26.82
C ALA A 332 -5.03 2.65 25.78
N ALA A 333 -5.61 1.50 26.15
CA ALA A 333 -5.80 0.37 25.25
C ALA A 333 -6.76 0.71 24.09
N ALA A 334 -7.88 1.40 24.35
CA ALA A 334 -8.82 1.81 23.31
C ALA A 334 -8.17 2.78 22.32
N THR A 335 -7.36 3.71 22.80
CA THR A 335 -6.60 4.67 21.98
C THR A 335 -5.59 3.95 21.09
N ALA A 336 -4.80 3.04 21.67
CA ALA A 336 -3.84 2.22 20.91
C ALA A 336 -4.52 1.38 19.83
N LEU A 337 -5.63 0.71 20.16
CA LEU A 337 -6.39 -0.10 19.19
C LEU A 337 -6.97 0.73 18.05
N VAL A 338 -7.47 1.94 18.34
CA VAL A 338 -7.96 2.86 17.31
C VAL A 338 -6.85 3.37 16.41
N LEU A 339 -5.67 3.65 16.95
CA LEU A 339 -4.50 4.05 16.16
C LEU A 339 -3.99 2.88 15.29
N PHE A 340 -3.97 1.65 15.80
CA PHE A 340 -3.66 0.48 14.98
C PHE A 340 -4.70 0.25 13.87
N LEU A 341 -5.96 0.56 14.15
CA LEU A 341 -7.03 0.56 13.17
C LEU A 341 -6.91 1.71 12.16
N ALA A 342 -6.42 2.87 12.56
CA ALA A 342 -6.11 3.98 11.66
C ALA A 342 -5.08 3.55 10.61
N ALA A 343 -4.00 2.85 11.00
CA ALA A 343 -3.05 2.29 10.03
C ALA A 343 -3.70 1.37 8.98
N ASN A 344 -4.82 0.72 9.32
CA ASN A 344 -5.58 -0.13 8.39
C ASN A 344 -6.27 0.68 7.27
N THR A 345 -6.53 1.99 7.44
CA THR A 345 -7.06 2.83 6.36
C THR A 345 -6.05 2.92 5.22
N ALA A 346 -4.78 3.10 5.52
CA ALA A 346 -3.69 3.12 4.53
C ALA A 346 -3.48 1.77 3.84
N TYR A 347 -3.61 0.65 4.55
CA TYR A 347 -3.56 -0.69 3.93
C TYR A 347 -4.69 -0.95 2.92
N ASN A 348 -5.79 -0.21 3.01
CA ASN A 348 -6.86 -0.24 2.01
C ASN A 348 -6.69 0.85 0.94
N GLY A 349 -6.26 2.05 1.33
CA GLY A 349 -6.13 3.22 0.47
C GLY A 349 -4.95 3.17 -0.50
N PHE A 350 -3.75 2.84 -0.01
CA PHE A 350 -2.53 2.81 -0.83
C PHE A 350 -2.63 1.81 -1.98
N PRO A 351 -3.03 0.54 -1.77
CA PRO A 351 -3.10 -0.41 -2.87
C PRO A 351 -4.22 -0.08 -3.87
N LEU A 352 -5.31 0.54 -3.41
CA LEU A 352 -6.38 1.03 -4.28
C LEU A 352 -5.88 2.15 -5.19
N LEU A 353 -5.26 3.19 -4.62
CA LEU A 353 -4.66 4.28 -5.39
C LEU A 353 -3.57 3.76 -6.34
N GLY A 354 -2.71 2.87 -5.86
CA GLY A 354 -1.68 2.22 -6.66
C GLY A 354 -2.26 1.45 -7.85
N SER A 355 -3.42 0.82 -7.70
CA SER A 355 -4.12 0.13 -8.80
C SER A 355 -4.66 1.10 -9.85
N ILE A 356 -5.21 2.26 -9.43
CA ILE A 356 -5.71 3.32 -10.33
C ILE A 356 -4.54 3.91 -11.12
N LEU A 357 -3.45 4.27 -10.43
CA LEU A 357 -2.24 4.80 -11.08
C LEU A 357 -1.58 3.79 -12.02
N ALA A 358 -1.64 2.49 -11.71
CA ALA A 358 -1.16 1.44 -12.59
C ALA A 358 -2.03 1.29 -13.86
N GLN A 359 -3.35 1.47 -13.76
CA GLN A 359 -4.23 1.57 -14.94
C GLN A 359 -3.90 2.79 -15.80
N ASP A 360 -3.62 3.93 -15.15
CA ASP A 360 -3.20 5.17 -15.80
C ASP A 360 -1.74 5.13 -16.31
N ARG A 361 -1.07 3.98 -16.31
CA ARG A 361 0.32 3.78 -16.78
C ARG A 361 1.39 4.58 -16.00
N TYR A 362 1.08 5.05 -14.80
CA TYR A 362 2.04 5.73 -13.92
C TYR A 362 2.78 4.78 -12.98
N LEU A 363 2.25 3.59 -12.71
CA LEU A 363 2.90 2.58 -11.87
C LEU A 363 3.04 1.22 -12.58
N PRO A 364 3.87 0.29 -12.06
CA PRO A 364 4.02 -1.04 -12.64
C PRO A 364 2.68 -1.77 -12.76
N ARG A 365 2.42 -2.42 -13.91
CA ARG A 365 1.14 -3.14 -14.15
C ARG A 365 0.85 -4.23 -13.11
N GLN A 366 1.88 -4.70 -12.39
CA GLN A 366 1.78 -5.66 -11.29
C GLN A 366 1.07 -5.12 -10.03
N LEU A 367 0.93 -3.79 -9.87
CA LEU A 367 0.16 -3.21 -8.78
C LEU A 367 -1.35 -3.22 -9.06
N HIS A 368 -1.74 -3.31 -10.34
CA HIS A 368 -3.14 -3.49 -10.73
C HIS A 368 -3.62 -4.94 -10.55
N THR A 369 -2.73 -5.92 -10.53
CA THR A 369 -3.14 -7.32 -10.39
C THR A 369 -3.50 -7.64 -8.93
N ARG A 370 -4.70 -8.21 -8.74
CA ARG A 370 -5.12 -8.74 -7.43
C ARG A 370 -4.48 -10.10 -7.19
N GLY A 371 -3.95 -10.30 -5.99
CA GLY A 371 -3.34 -11.56 -5.56
C GLY A 371 -4.36 -12.65 -5.25
N ASP A 372 -3.87 -13.79 -4.76
CA ASP A 372 -4.67 -15.01 -4.50
C ASP A 372 -5.85 -14.81 -3.54
N ARG A 373 -5.79 -13.80 -2.67
CA ARG A 373 -6.87 -13.44 -1.73
C ARG A 373 -7.77 -12.30 -2.23
N LEU A 374 -7.65 -11.93 -3.50
CA LEU A 374 -8.34 -10.78 -4.13
C LEU A 374 -7.94 -9.41 -3.54
N ALA A 375 -6.85 -9.36 -2.77
CA ALA A 375 -6.22 -8.13 -2.29
C ALA A 375 -5.06 -7.72 -3.21
N PHE A 376 -4.75 -6.42 -3.29
CA PHE A 376 -3.60 -5.89 -4.04
C PHE A 376 -2.30 -6.11 -3.25
N SER A 377 -1.85 -7.37 -3.17
CA SER A 377 -0.76 -7.80 -2.28
C SER A 377 0.55 -7.05 -2.49
N ASN A 378 0.91 -6.72 -3.73
CA ASN A 378 2.14 -5.97 -4.02
C ASN A 378 2.11 -4.56 -3.41
N GLY A 379 0.94 -3.91 -3.44
CA GLY A 379 0.76 -2.60 -2.81
C GLY A 379 0.88 -2.67 -1.29
N ILE A 380 0.28 -3.70 -0.67
CA ILE A 380 0.35 -3.93 0.79
C ILE A 380 1.81 -4.13 1.25
N VAL A 381 2.58 -4.95 0.53
CA VAL A 381 3.98 -5.23 0.88
C VAL A 381 4.86 -3.99 0.68
N LEU A 382 4.65 -3.23 -0.40
CA LEU A 382 5.39 -1.99 -0.66
C LEU A 382 5.15 -0.96 0.45
N LEU A 383 3.87 -0.77 0.84
CA LEU A 383 3.49 0.10 1.95
C LEU A 383 4.16 -0.32 3.26
N ALA A 384 4.06 -1.61 3.62
CA ALA A 384 4.65 -2.14 4.85
C ALA A 384 6.17 -1.95 4.89
N GLY A 385 6.87 -2.22 3.78
CA GLY A 385 8.31 -2.03 3.69
C GLY A 385 8.74 -0.57 3.89
N ALA A 386 8.03 0.37 3.23
CA ALA A 386 8.31 1.80 3.39
C ALA A 386 7.99 2.30 4.81
N ALA A 387 6.89 1.84 5.41
CA ALA A 387 6.52 2.21 6.78
C ALA A 387 7.50 1.66 7.82
N ILE A 388 7.94 0.40 7.69
CA ILE A 388 8.97 -0.21 8.55
C ILE A 388 10.27 0.58 8.45
N LEU A 389 10.69 0.95 7.24
CA LEU A 389 11.92 1.74 7.03
C LEU A 389 11.83 3.08 7.76
N LEU A 390 10.72 3.81 7.63
CA LEU A 390 10.55 5.09 8.34
C LEU A 390 10.51 4.91 9.85
N VAL A 391 9.75 3.94 10.37
CA VAL A 391 9.68 3.66 11.81
C VAL A 391 11.05 3.29 12.36
N TRP A 392 11.85 2.53 11.62
CA TRP A 392 13.21 2.16 12.01
C TRP A 392 14.15 3.37 12.03
N ILE A 393 14.13 4.22 11.00
CA ILE A 393 14.97 5.43 10.91
C ILE A 393 14.64 6.42 12.03
N TYR A 394 13.37 6.62 12.34
CA TYR A 394 12.91 7.59 13.34
C TYR A 394 12.73 6.98 14.75
N GLY A 395 13.10 5.71 14.96
CA GLY A 395 13.00 5.06 16.26
C GLY A 395 11.57 4.97 16.82
N ALA A 396 10.55 4.94 15.95
CA ALA A 396 9.14 5.05 16.31
C ALA A 396 8.78 6.32 17.11
N ASP A 397 9.48 7.44 16.89
CA ASP A 397 9.13 8.75 17.44
C ASP A 397 7.92 9.35 16.68
N SER A 398 6.77 9.41 17.34
CA SER A 398 5.56 9.88 16.68
C SER A 398 5.61 11.37 16.33
N THR A 399 6.14 12.22 17.21
CA THR A 399 6.24 13.68 17.00
C THR A 399 7.03 14.00 15.74
N ARG A 400 8.19 13.36 15.53
CA ARG A 400 8.99 13.56 14.30
C ARG A 400 8.24 13.08 13.06
N LEU A 401 7.55 11.94 13.14
CA LEU A 401 6.78 11.39 12.01
C LEU A 401 5.55 12.25 11.67
N ILE A 402 4.84 12.80 12.68
CA ILE A 402 3.67 13.68 12.49
C ILE A 402 4.07 14.95 11.73
N GLN A 403 5.26 15.49 12.00
CA GLN A 403 5.75 16.68 11.28
C GLN A 403 5.92 16.44 9.76
N LEU A 404 6.30 15.23 9.36
CA LEU A 404 6.40 14.84 7.95
C LEU A 404 5.03 14.70 7.31
N TYR A 405 4.08 14.15 8.07
CA TYR A 405 2.74 13.77 7.62
C TYR A 405 1.93 14.99 7.14
N ILE A 406 2.00 16.11 7.87
CA ILE A 406 1.23 17.33 7.58
C ILE A 406 1.50 17.86 6.16
N VAL A 407 2.72 17.73 5.63
CA VAL A 407 3.06 18.27 4.29
C VAL A 407 2.22 17.63 3.19
N GLY A 408 2.07 16.30 3.21
CA GLY A 408 1.36 15.53 2.17
C GLY A 408 -0.11 15.87 2.09
N VAL A 409 -0.79 15.79 3.23
CA VAL A 409 -2.21 16.14 3.34
C VAL A 409 -2.48 17.54 2.84
N PHE A 410 -1.69 18.54 3.26
CA PHE A 410 -1.95 19.92 2.88
C PHE A 410 -1.68 20.20 1.39
N VAL A 411 -0.70 19.54 0.76
CA VAL A 411 -0.52 19.58 -0.70
C VAL A 411 -1.76 19.02 -1.42
N SER A 412 -2.27 17.86 -0.97
CA SER A 412 -3.48 17.25 -1.52
C SER A 412 -4.69 18.17 -1.35
N PHE A 413 -4.89 18.70 -0.14
CA PHE A 413 -6.00 19.57 0.20
C PHE A 413 -5.97 20.84 -0.66
N THR A 414 -4.85 21.56 -0.72
CA THR A 414 -4.76 22.81 -1.49
C THR A 414 -5.05 22.59 -2.97
N LEU A 415 -4.51 21.52 -3.58
CA LEU A 415 -4.78 21.21 -4.99
C LEU A 415 -6.22 20.75 -5.22
N SER A 416 -6.79 19.95 -4.32
CA SER A 416 -8.19 19.51 -4.39
C SER A 416 -9.16 20.68 -4.27
N GLN A 417 -8.96 21.56 -3.27
CA GLN A 417 -9.76 22.77 -3.07
C GLN A 417 -9.69 23.69 -4.30
N THR A 418 -8.48 23.91 -4.82
CA THR A 418 -8.26 24.73 -6.02
C THR A 418 -8.93 24.10 -7.25
N GLY A 419 -8.86 22.77 -7.39
CA GLY A 419 -9.55 22.01 -8.43
C GLY A 419 -11.07 22.19 -8.35
N MET A 420 -11.64 22.18 -7.15
CA MET A 420 -13.07 22.41 -6.94
C MET A 420 -13.51 23.85 -7.20
N VAL A 421 -12.66 24.85 -6.93
CA VAL A 421 -12.94 26.24 -7.34
C VAL A 421 -13.07 26.32 -8.87
N ARG A 422 -12.17 25.66 -9.60
CA ARG A 422 -12.23 25.58 -11.07
C ARG A 422 -13.44 24.79 -11.56
N HIS A 423 -13.78 23.69 -10.88
CA HIS A 423 -15.00 22.91 -11.14
C HIS A 423 -16.25 23.79 -11.07
N TRP A 424 -16.44 24.54 -9.98
CA TRP A 424 -17.61 25.40 -9.81
C TRP A 424 -17.61 26.58 -10.78
N ASN A 425 -16.46 27.19 -11.08
CA ASN A 425 -16.37 28.25 -12.08
C ASN A 425 -16.77 27.77 -13.49
N ARG A 426 -16.49 26.51 -13.84
CA ARG A 426 -16.93 25.92 -15.10
C ARG A 426 -18.46 25.76 -15.15
N HIS A 427 -19.07 25.22 -14.09
CA HIS A 427 -20.53 25.00 -14.05
C HIS A 427 -21.33 26.30 -13.92
N LEU A 428 -20.81 27.29 -13.18
CA LEU A 428 -21.42 28.61 -13.03
C LEU A 428 -21.54 29.39 -14.34
N ARG A 429 -20.75 29.05 -15.37
CA ARG A 429 -20.83 29.68 -16.71
C ARG A 429 -22.07 29.25 -17.48
N THR A 430 -22.55 28.04 -17.25
CA THR A 430 -23.65 27.44 -18.02
C THR A 430 -24.96 27.37 -17.23
N GLU A 431 -24.89 27.41 -15.90
CA GLU A 431 -26.06 27.31 -15.02
C GLU A 431 -26.92 28.58 -15.05
N LYS A 432 -28.22 28.40 -15.35
CA LYS A 432 -29.19 29.50 -15.46
C LYS A 432 -30.18 29.54 -14.30
N ASP A 433 -30.36 28.43 -13.56
CA ASP A 433 -31.25 28.41 -12.40
C ASP A 433 -30.68 29.27 -11.24
N PRO A 434 -31.39 30.31 -10.76
CA PRO A 434 -30.96 31.15 -9.65
C PRO A 434 -30.68 30.37 -8.36
N ALA A 435 -31.47 29.33 -8.07
CA ALA A 435 -31.33 28.55 -6.84
C ALA A 435 -30.07 27.68 -6.87
N ALA A 436 -29.88 26.91 -7.96
CA ALA A 436 -28.66 26.15 -8.20
C ALA A 436 -27.42 27.07 -8.21
N ARG A 437 -27.50 28.22 -8.88
CA ARG A 437 -26.41 29.18 -8.96
C ARG A 437 -26.01 29.73 -7.59
N ARG A 438 -26.98 30.07 -6.72
CA ARG A 438 -26.69 30.51 -5.34
C ARG A 438 -25.99 29.42 -4.51
N HIS A 439 -26.39 28.17 -4.67
CA HIS A 439 -25.70 27.03 -4.04
C HIS A 439 -24.27 26.88 -4.56
N MET A 440 -24.04 26.97 -5.88
CA MET A 440 -22.72 26.90 -6.48
C MET A 440 -21.80 28.04 -6.03
N VAL A 441 -22.32 29.26 -5.90
CA VAL A 441 -21.55 30.42 -5.41
C VAL A 441 -21.10 30.21 -3.96
N ARG A 442 -22.00 29.71 -3.09
CA ARG A 442 -21.65 29.36 -1.70
C ARG A 442 -20.61 28.25 -1.65
N SER A 443 -20.79 27.21 -2.47
CA SER A 443 -19.86 26.07 -2.55
C SER A 443 -18.47 26.52 -3.01
N ARG A 444 -18.41 27.39 -4.03
CA ARG A 444 -17.18 28.04 -4.48
C ARG A 444 -16.54 28.86 -3.36
N ALA A 445 -17.30 29.69 -2.64
CA ALA A 445 -16.76 30.52 -1.57
C ALA A 445 -16.10 29.67 -0.46
N ILE A 446 -16.74 28.56 -0.06
CA ILE A 446 -16.17 27.60 0.91
C ILE A 446 -14.86 27.03 0.37
N ASN A 447 -14.80 26.61 -0.90
CA ASN A 447 -13.59 26.01 -1.47
C ASN A 447 -12.48 27.04 -1.70
N THR A 448 -12.81 28.29 -2.03
CA THR A 448 -11.83 29.39 -2.13
C THR A 448 -11.24 29.70 -0.76
N PHE A 449 -12.10 29.79 0.27
CA PHE A 449 -11.66 29.98 1.65
C PHE A 449 -10.79 28.82 2.13
N GLY A 450 -11.20 27.58 1.85
CA GLY A 450 -10.43 26.37 2.14
C GLY A 450 -9.10 26.31 1.39
N ALA A 451 -9.05 26.67 0.10
CA ALA A 451 -7.82 26.73 -0.69
C ALA A 451 -6.83 27.75 -0.11
N PHE A 452 -7.32 28.94 0.27
CA PHE A 452 -6.50 29.97 0.91
C PHE A 452 -5.95 29.49 2.26
N PHE A 453 -6.80 28.97 3.14
CA PHE A 453 -6.38 28.53 4.47
C PHE A 453 -5.43 27.32 4.43
N THR A 454 -5.74 26.30 3.62
CA THR A 454 -4.86 25.13 3.47
C THR A 454 -3.54 25.51 2.80
N GLY A 455 -3.56 26.42 1.83
CA GLY A 455 -2.35 26.95 1.20
C GLY A 455 -1.50 27.77 2.17
N LEU A 456 -2.12 28.58 3.03
CA LEU A 456 -1.44 29.31 4.10
C LEU A 456 -0.75 28.34 5.07
N VAL A 457 -1.47 27.32 5.54
CA VAL A 457 -0.88 26.27 6.40
C VAL A 457 0.29 25.60 5.70
N LEU A 458 0.14 25.21 4.42
CA LEU A 458 1.22 24.59 3.66
C LEU A 458 2.47 25.49 3.61
N VAL A 459 2.31 26.79 3.32
CA VAL A 459 3.42 27.75 3.30
C VAL A 459 4.08 27.86 4.68
N VAL A 460 3.29 27.95 5.75
CA VAL A 460 3.80 28.01 7.12
C VAL A 460 4.57 26.73 7.47
N VAL A 461 4.05 25.54 7.15
CA VAL A 461 4.75 24.25 7.36
C VAL A 461 6.08 24.25 6.62
N LEU A 462 6.08 24.64 5.35
CA LEU A 462 7.29 24.64 4.52
C LEU A 462 8.32 25.66 5.02
N ALA A 463 7.90 26.80 5.55
CA ALA A 463 8.82 27.81 6.08
C ALA A 463 9.37 27.43 7.46
N THR A 464 8.54 26.87 8.34
CA THR A 464 8.87 26.63 9.76
C THR A 464 9.52 25.26 10.00
N LYS A 465 9.04 24.21 9.32
CA LYS A 465 9.39 22.82 9.60
C LYS A 465 10.39 22.21 8.61
N PHE A 466 10.87 22.97 7.63
CA PHE A 466 11.86 22.46 6.67
C PHE A 466 13.10 21.93 7.39
N THR A 467 13.60 22.66 8.39
CA THR A 467 14.76 22.26 9.21
C THR A 467 14.47 21.11 10.18
N HIS A 468 13.20 20.87 10.52
CA HIS A 468 12.77 19.85 11.48
C HIS A 468 12.35 18.53 10.81
N GLY A 469 12.63 18.37 9.51
CA GLY A 469 12.46 17.11 8.79
C GLY A 469 11.43 17.13 7.66
N ALA A 470 10.62 18.17 7.51
CA ALA A 470 9.59 18.25 6.46
C ALA A 470 10.14 18.04 5.03
N TRP A 471 11.44 18.31 4.82
CA TRP A 471 12.14 18.03 3.56
C TRP A 471 12.10 16.55 3.15
N VAL A 472 12.03 15.61 4.11
CA VAL A 472 11.97 14.17 3.84
C VAL A 472 10.66 13.79 3.15
N ALA A 473 9.53 14.39 3.58
CA ALA A 473 8.24 14.18 2.93
C ALA A 473 8.27 14.71 1.48
N LEU A 474 8.82 15.91 1.27
CA LEU A 474 8.99 16.49 -0.08
C LEU A 474 9.90 15.62 -0.96
N LEU A 475 11.01 15.12 -0.41
CA LEU A 475 11.89 14.21 -1.13
C LEU A 475 11.15 12.94 -1.54
N GLY A 476 10.37 12.36 -0.63
CA GLY A 476 9.49 11.23 -0.94
C GLY A 476 8.53 11.52 -2.09
N MET A 477 7.87 12.69 -2.08
CA MET A 477 6.98 13.11 -3.17
C MET A 477 7.72 13.26 -4.50
N VAL A 478 8.91 13.87 -4.50
CA VAL A 478 9.74 14.03 -5.69
C VAL A 478 10.18 12.67 -6.25
N ILE A 479 10.57 11.73 -5.38
CA ILE A 479 10.93 10.36 -5.78
C ILE A 479 9.73 9.65 -6.41
N PHE A 480 8.56 9.69 -5.78
CA PHE A 480 7.34 9.10 -6.33
C PHE A 480 6.94 9.74 -7.66
N PHE A 481 6.95 11.07 -7.75
CA PHE A 481 6.64 11.81 -8.97
C PHE A 481 7.60 11.46 -10.11
N GLY A 482 8.91 11.47 -9.83
CA GLY A 482 9.96 11.14 -10.79
C GLY A 482 9.85 9.70 -11.28
N THR A 483 9.64 8.75 -10.37
CA THR A 483 9.45 7.32 -10.68
C THR A 483 8.22 7.12 -11.55
N MET A 484 7.08 7.72 -11.19
CA MET A 484 5.85 7.61 -11.98
C MET A 484 6.00 8.20 -13.39
N THR A 485 6.68 9.35 -13.49
CA THR A 485 6.98 9.99 -14.77
C THR A 485 7.91 9.14 -15.63
N ALA A 486 8.94 8.53 -15.03
CA ALA A 486 9.88 7.65 -15.72
C ALA A 486 9.19 6.38 -16.25
N ILE A 487 8.34 5.75 -15.43
CA ILE A 487 7.55 4.57 -15.83
C ILE A 487 6.62 4.92 -16.98
N ARG A 488 5.91 6.06 -16.89
CA ARG A 488 5.00 6.49 -17.96
C ARG A 488 5.73 6.70 -19.28
N LYS A 489 6.87 7.42 -19.25
CA LYS A 489 7.72 7.64 -20.44
C LYS A 489 8.24 6.31 -21.01
N HIS A 490 8.63 5.37 -20.16
CA HIS A 490 9.07 4.05 -20.61
C HIS A 490 7.94 3.29 -21.31
N TYR A 491 6.73 3.28 -20.73
CA TYR A 491 5.58 2.61 -21.35
C TYR A 491 5.10 3.27 -22.63
N ASP A 492 5.13 4.60 -22.70
CA ASP A 492 4.75 5.31 -23.93
C ASP A 492 5.79 5.04 -25.03
N ARG A 493 7.10 5.02 -24.71
CA ARG A 493 8.16 4.60 -25.65
C ARG A 493 8.00 3.17 -26.15
N VAL A 494 7.72 2.22 -25.24
CA VAL A 494 7.49 0.82 -25.62
C VAL A 494 6.23 0.69 -26.47
N ALA A 495 5.17 1.45 -26.16
CA ALA A 495 3.95 1.46 -26.94
C ALA A 495 4.16 2.02 -28.35
N GLU A 496 5.01 3.04 -28.50
CA GLU A 496 5.43 3.57 -29.80
C GLU A 496 6.30 2.56 -30.57
N GLU A 497 7.24 1.89 -29.90
CA GLU A 497 8.14 0.90 -30.53
C GLU A 497 7.40 -0.34 -31.06
N ILE A 498 6.37 -0.80 -30.35
CA ILE A 498 5.55 -1.96 -30.76
C ILE A 498 4.34 -1.58 -31.61
N ALA A 499 4.11 -0.29 -31.86
CA ALA A 499 2.98 0.16 -32.66
C ALA A 499 3.13 -0.41 -34.09
N ALA A 500 2.11 -1.15 -34.54
CA ALA A 500 2.12 -1.69 -35.89
C ALA A 500 2.12 -0.53 -36.89
N SER A 501 3.09 -0.51 -37.81
CA SER A 501 3.13 0.46 -38.89
C SER A 501 2.02 0.17 -39.90
N ASP A 502 1.28 1.19 -40.33
CA ASP A 502 0.27 1.06 -41.39
C ASP A 502 0.89 0.73 -42.75
N THR A 503 2.19 0.97 -42.91
CA THR A 503 2.97 0.55 -44.08
C THR A 503 3.50 -0.87 -43.87
N PRO A 504 3.33 -1.80 -44.83
CA PRO A 504 3.94 -3.12 -44.78
C PRO A 504 5.46 -3.00 -44.66
N SER A 505 6.00 -3.43 -43.53
CA SER A 505 7.44 -3.57 -43.30
C SER A 505 7.88 -5.02 -43.54
N ASP A 506 9.18 -5.27 -43.72
CA ASP A 506 9.70 -6.65 -43.84
C ASP A 506 9.30 -7.56 -42.65
N ASP A 507 9.05 -6.98 -41.46
CA ASP A 507 8.61 -7.70 -40.26
C ASP A 507 7.13 -8.13 -40.29
N THR A 508 6.31 -7.50 -41.13
CA THR A 508 4.89 -7.85 -41.34
C THR A 508 4.66 -8.74 -42.55
N MET A 509 5.69 -8.93 -43.38
CA MET A 509 5.64 -9.85 -44.52
C MET A 509 5.71 -11.32 -44.07
N ARG A 510 5.01 -12.19 -44.80
CA ARG A 510 5.03 -13.63 -44.51
C ARG A 510 6.44 -14.20 -44.70
N PRO A 511 6.94 -15.03 -43.78
CA PRO A 511 8.17 -15.78 -43.97
C PRO A 511 8.16 -16.56 -45.28
N SER A 512 9.30 -16.61 -45.96
CA SER A 512 9.40 -17.30 -47.26
C SER A 512 9.41 -18.82 -47.10
N ARG A 513 10.12 -19.34 -46.09
CA ARG A 513 10.25 -20.76 -45.74
C ARG A 513 10.47 -20.93 -44.24
N VAL A 514 10.18 -22.13 -43.75
CA VAL A 514 10.45 -22.56 -42.37
C VAL A 514 11.48 -23.68 -42.37
N HIS A 515 12.60 -23.47 -41.68
CA HIS A 515 13.59 -24.50 -41.40
C HIS A 515 13.43 -25.00 -39.97
N SER A 516 12.97 -26.24 -39.80
CA SER A 516 12.79 -26.86 -38.48
C SER A 516 14.03 -27.66 -38.09
N ILE A 517 14.52 -27.39 -36.88
CA ILE A 517 15.66 -28.10 -36.28
C ILE A 517 15.20 -28.72 -34.97
N VAL A 518 15.31 -30.05 -34.85
CA VAL A 518 15.05 -30.74 -33.58
C VAL A 518 16.37 -30.99 -32.88
N LEU A 519 16.56 -30.43 -31.68
CA LEU A 519 17.78 -30.67 -30.91
C LEU A 519 17.73 -32.07 -30.29
N VAL A 520 18.77 -32.86 -30.57
CA VAL A 520 18.88 -34.25 -30.14
C VAL A 520 20.21 -34.43 -29.41
N SER A 521 20.14 -34.87 -28.15
CA SER A 521 21.32 -35.36 -27.42
C SER A 521 21.32 -36.88 -27.35
N LYS A 522 20.18 -37.49 -27.02
CA LYS A 522 19.99 -38.95 -26.95
C LYS A 522 18.64 -39.35 -27.55
N LEU A 523 18.54 -40.58 -28.04
CA LEU A 523 17.31 -41.12 -28.61
C LEU A 523 16.40 -41.71 -27.51
N HIS A 524 15.66 -40.84 -26.83
CA HIS A 524 14.70 -41.23 -25.78
C HIS A 524 13.26 -40.80 -26.12
N ARG A 525 12.30 -41.21 -25.28
CA ARG A 525 10.86 -40.92 -25.47
C ARG A 525 10.57 -39.42 -25.73
N PRO A 526 11.14 -38.45 -24.98
CA PRO A 526 10.97 -37.03 -25.30
C PRO A 526 11.46 -36.62 -26.71
N THR A 527 12.62 -37.12 -27.15
CA THR A 527 13.18 -36.84 -28.49
C THR A 527 12.26 -37.39 -29.57
N LEU A 528 11.80 -38.63 -29.44
CA LEU A 528 10.85 -39.23 -30.39
C LEU A 528 9.55 -38.43 -30.47
N ARG A 529 9.05 -37.93 -29.33
CA ARG A 529 7.87 -37.06 -29.29
C ARG A 529 8.12 -35.72 -29.99
N ALA A 530 9.30 -35.13 -29.80
CA ALA A 530 9.67 -33.87 -30.46
C ALA A 530 9.81 -34.04 -31.98
N LEU A 531 10.42 -35.13 -32.44
CA LEU A 531 10.52 -35.47 -33.86
C LEU A 531 9.14 -35.68 -34.48
N ALA A 532 8.28 -36.46 -33.82
CA ALA A 532 6.91 -36.68 -34.30
C ALA A 532 6.11 -35.37 -34.39
N TYR A 533 6.25 -34.49 -33.39
CA TYR A 533 5.60 -33.18 -33.40
C TYR A 533 6.14 -32.28 -34.52
N ALA A 534 7.45 -32.19 -34.68
CA ALA A 534 8.08 -31.39 -35.73
C ALA A 534 7.68 -31.87 -37.14
N LYS A 535 7.54 -33.18 -37.34
CA LYS A 535 7.07 -33.78 -38.60
C LYS A 535 5.64 -33.36 -38.97
N LEU A 536 4.77 -33.16 -37.97
CA LEU A 536 3.40 -32.70 -38.19
C LEU A 536 3.32 -31.24 -38.65
N VAL A 537 4.32 -30.42 -38.31
CA VAL A 537 4.35 -28.98 -38.68
C VAL A 537 4.61 -28.78 -40.19
N ARG A 538 5.09 -29.80 -40.90
CA ARG A 538 5.34 -29.79 -42.36
C ARG A 538 6.13 -28.56 -42.84
N SER A 539 7.26 -28.31 -42.20
CA SER A 539 8.19 -27.26 -42.63
C SER A 539 8.91 -27.64 -43.92
N ASP A 540 9.39 -26.64 -44.66
CA ASP A 540 10.12 -26.82 -45.93
C ASP A 540 11.37 -27.70 -45.77
N HIS A 541 12.04 -27.56 -44.63
CA HIS A 541 13.14 -28.42 -44.23
C HIS A 541 12.95 -28.88 -42.79
N LEU A 542 13.26 -30.14 -42.50
CA LEU A 542 13.27 -30.70 -41.15
C LEU A 542 14.53 -31.51 -40.96
N GLU A 543 15.35 -31.14 -39.97
CA GLU A 543 16.55 -31.88 -39.61
C GLU A 543 16.66 -32.06 -38.08
N ALA A 544 17.30 -33.15 -37.68
CA ALA A 544 17.71 -33.37 -36.31
C ALA A 544 19.16 -32.90 -36.15
N LEU A 545 19.43 -32.08 -35.13
CA LEU A 545 20.76 -31.55 -34.86
C LEU A 545 21.29 -32.12 -33.55
N SER A 546 22.44 -32.79 -33.62
CA SER A 546 23.19 -33.28 -32.48
C SER A 546 24.57 -32.62 -32.41
N ILE A 547 25.07 -32.41 -31.20
CA ILE A 547 26.43 -31.90 -30.97
C ILE A 547 27.30 -33.06 -30.48
N SER A 548 28.36 -33.35 -31.23
CA SER A 548 29.37 -34.35 -30.88
C SER A 548 30.27 -33.78 -29.78
N VAL A 549 29.89 -34.06 -28.52
CA VAL A 549 30.70 -33.79 -27.32
C VAL A 549 31.51 -35.02 -26.92
N ASP A 550 30.94 -36.19 -27.17
CA ASP A 550 31.54 -37.51 -26.97
C ASP A 550 31.36 -38.31 -28.27
N PRO A 551 32.46 -38.70 -28.94
CA PRO A 551 32.41 -39.47 -30.18
C PRO A 551 31.67 -40.81 -30.02
N ASP A 552 31.80 -41.48 -28.87
CA ASP A 552 31.20 -42.80 -28.63
C ASP A 552 29.68 -42.70 -28.46
N GLU A 553 29.20 -41.72 -27.68
CA GLU A 553 27.76 -41.45 -27.57
C GLU A 553 27.15 -41.03 -28.91
N THR A 554 27.90 -40.25 -29.71
CA THR A 554 27.46 -39.80 -31.03
C THR A 554 27.35 -40.95 -32.02
N LYS A 555 28.31 -41.89 -31.98
CA LYS A 555 28.27 -43.12 -32.77
C LYS A 555 27.09 -44.01 -32.36
N ALA A 556 26.84 -44.16 -31.06
CA ALA A 556 25.68 -44.89 -30.56
C ALA A 556 24.36 -44.25 -31.03
N LEU A 557 24.25 -42.92 -30.98
CA LEU A 557 23.09 -42.19 -31.48
C LEU A 557 22.85 -42.44 -32.98
N ARG A 558 23.90 -42.40 -33.81
CA ARG A 558 23.80 -42.68 -35.26
C ARG A 558 23.30 -44.10 -35.52
N ASN A 559 23.89 -45.09 -34.85
CA ASN A 559 23.47 -46.49 -34.98
C ASN A 559 22.01 -46.69 -34.54
N ASP A 560 21.60 -46.05 -33.45
CA ASP A 560 20.22 -46.06 -32.97
C ASP A 560 19.25 -45.39 -33.97
N TRP A 561 19.69 -44.33 -34.64
CA TRP A 561 18.90 -43.60 -35.65
C TRP A 561 18.63 -44.47 -36.88
N GLU A 562 19.68 -45.13 -37.39
CA GLU A 562 19.61 -46.04 -38.54
C GLU A 562 18.79 -47.29 -38.22
N ARG A 563 19.03 -47.93 -37.06
CA ARG A 563 18.29 -49.13 -36.64
C ARG A 563 16.78 -48.89 -36.57
N ARG A 564 16.35 -47.69 -36.19
CA ARG A 564 14.93 -47.34 -36.06
C ARG A 564 14.32 -46.79 -37.36
N GLY A 565 15.10 -46.62 -38.42
CA GLY A 565 14.61 -46.11 -39.71
C GLY A 565 13.99 -44.71 -39.61
N ILE A 566 14.58 -43.81 -38.81
CA ILE A 566 14.07 -42.45 -38.68
C ILE A 566 14.41 -41.68 -39.97
N ASP A 567 13.37 -41.25 -40.69
CA ASP A 567 13.46 -40.60 -42.01
C ASP A 567 13.87 -39.12 -41.97
N ILE A 568 14.11 -38.58 -40.77
CA ILE A 568 14.59 -37.21 -40.57
C ILE A 568 16.12 -37.22 -40.61
N PRO A 569 16.77 -36.39 -41.44
CA PRO A 569 18.23 -36.33 -41.53
C PRO A 569 18.84 -35.91 -40.19
N LEU A 570 19.84 -36.67 -39.73
CA LEU A 570 20.59 -36.38 -38.50
C LEU A 570 21.90 -35.67 -38.85
N LYS A 571 21.97 -34.38 -38.56
CA LYS A 571 23.17 -33.55 -38.69
C LYS A 571 23.93 -33.52 -37.37
N ILE A 572 25.22 -33.81 -37.45
CA ILE A 572 26.13 -33.84 -36.30
C ILE A 572 27.13 -32.69 -36.46
N LEU A 573 27.21 -31.82 -35.45
CA LEU A 573 28.19 -30.75 -35.38
C LEU A 573 29.29 -31.13 -34.39
N ASP A 574 30.55 -30.98 -34.77
CA ASP A 574 31.67 -31.19 -33.87
C ASP A 574 31.79 -30.04 -32.86
N SER A 575 32.05 -30.40 -31.59
CA SER A 575 32.32 -29.42 -30.53
C SER A 575 33.68 -29.69 -29.88
N PRO A 576 34.77 -29.11 -30.41
CA PRO A 576 36.13 -29.36 -29.91
C PRO A 576 36.33 -28.94 -28.45
N TYR A 577 35.50 -28.01 -27.95
CA TYR A 577 35.57 -27.50 -26.56
C TYR A 577 34.49 -28.10 -25.65
N ARG A 578 33.80 -29.16 -26.07
CA ARG A 578 32.68 -29.78 -25.34
C ARG A 578 31.56 -28.79 -24.96
N GLU A 579 31.45 -27.70 -25.72
CA GLU A 579 30.41 -26.70 -25.54
C GLU A 579 29.22 -27.01 -26.46
N VAL A 580 28.03 -27.20 -25.89
CA VAL A 580 26.81 -27.54 -26.66
C VAL A 580 26.14 -26.29 -27.25
N THR A 581 26.20 -25.16 -26.54
CA THR A 581 25.36 -24.00 -26.84
C THR A 581 25.87 -23.16 -28.01
N ARG A 582 27.17 -22.89 -28.06
CA ARG A 582 27.76 -22.02 -29.09
C ARG A 582 27.70 -22.60 -30.50
N PRO A 583 28.04 -23.90 -30.75
CA PRO A 583 27.93 -24.49 -32.09
C PRO A 583 26.50 -24.46 -32.66
N VAL A 584 25.49 -24.67 -31.81
CA VAL A 584 24.08 -24.58 -32.22
C VAL A 584 23.71 -23.17 -32.67
N ILE A 585 24.12 -22.15 -31.90
CA ILE A 585 23.84 -20.76 -32.23
C ILE A 585 24.55 -20.35 -33.52
N ASP A 586 25.83 -20.72 -33.66
CA ASP A 586 26.62 -20.37 -34.84
C ASP A 586 26.07 -21.05 -36.10
N TYR A 587 25.61 -22.29 -35.98
CA TYR A 587 24.93 -23.00 -37.06
C TYR A 587 23.61 -22.35 -37.46
N VAL A 588 22.75 -22.03 -36.48
CA VAL A 588 21.47 -21.34 -36.71
C VAL A 588 21.68 -19.95 -37.34
N LYS A 589 22.70 -19.21 -36.88
CA LYS A 589 23.08 -17.92 -37.48
C LYS A 589 23.60 -18.08 -38.91
N GLY A 590 24.37 -19.13 -39.19
CA GLY A 590 24.85 -19.47 -40.52
C GLY A 590 23.70 -19.68 -41.51
N LEU A 591 22.73 -20.53 -41.14
CA LEU A 591 21.53 -20.79 -41.96
C LEU A 591 20.76 -19.52 -42.34
N ARG A 592 20.70 -18.54 -41.42
CA ARG A 592 20.02 -17.27 -41.67
C ARG A 592 20.85 -16.29 -42.49
N LYS A 593 22.19 -16.33 -42.37
CA LYS A 593 23.09 -15.45 -43.15
C LYS A 593 22.91 -15.69 -44.65
N ASP A 594 22.71 -16.94 -45.05
CA ASP A 594 22.52 -17.32 -46.45
C ASP A 594 21.12 -16.96 -46.96
N ARG A 595 20.12 -16.92 -46.06
CA ARG A 595 18.71 -16.65 -46.38
C ARG A 595 18.02 -15.84 -45.28
N PRO A 596 18.09 -14.49 -45.32
CA PRO A 596 17.60 -13.65 -44.22
C PRO A 596 16.09 -13.65 -44.03
N ARG A 597 15.31 -14.11 -45.03
CA ARG A 597 13.84 -14.23 -45.01
C ARG A 597 13.30 -15.59 -44.54
N ASP A 598 14.19 -16.58 -44.32
CA ASP A 598 13.80 -17.88 -43.79
C ASP A 598 13.66 -17.80 -42.26
N VAL A 599 12.62 -18.41 -41.72
CA VAL A 599 12.41 -18.52 -40.27
C VAL A 599 12.94 -19.87 -39.79
N ILE A 600 13.71 -19.84 -38.71
CA ILE A 600 14.28 -21.05 -38.12
C ILE A 600 13.46 -21.42 -36.89
N SER A 601 12.87 -22.62 -36.88
CA SER A 601 12.12 -23.15 -35.74
C SER A 601 12.93 -24.22 -35.03
N VAL A 602 13.35 -23.96 -33.79
CA VAL A 602 14.17 -24.88 -32.99
C VAL A 602 13.29 -25.58 -31.96
N TYR A 603 13.16 -26.90 -32.07
CA TYR A 603 12.42 -27.75 -31.14
C TYR A 603 13.36 -28.29 -30.06
N ILE A 604 13.03 -28.00 -28.80
CA ILE A 604 13.82 -28.41 -27.63
C ILE A 604 12.99 -29.38 -26.79
N PRO A 605 13.35 -30.68 -26.73
CA PRO A 605 12.74 -31.61 -25.79
C PRO A 605 13.02 -31.19 -24.34
N GLU A 606 11.98 -31.07 -23.51
CA GLU A 606 12.12 -30.64 -22.10
C GLU A 606 11.43 -31.61 -21.14
N TYR A 607 12.06 -31.85 -19.99
CA TYR A 607 11.46 -32.66 -18.92
C TYR A 607 10.56 -31.82 -18.03
N VAL A 608 9.29 -32.20 -17.89
CA VAL A 608 8.41 -31.61 -16.87
C VAL A 608 8.46 -32.48 -15.62
N VAL A 609 9.13 -31.95 -14.61
CA VAL A 609 9.37 -32.57 -13.30
C VAL A 609 8.27 -32.22 -12.29
N GLY A 610 8.08 -33.08 -11.29
CA GLY A 610 7.05 -32.93 -10.26
C GLY A 610 7.43 -31.99 -9.12
N HIS A 611 8.72 -31.98 -8.76
CA HIS A 611 9.27 -31.14 -7.69
C HIS A 611 10.15 -30.01 -8.23
N TRP A 612 10.28 -28.93 -7.43
CA TRP A 612 11.06 -27.76 -7.84
C TRP A 612 12.57 -28.01 -7.82
N TYR A 613 13.06 -28.82 -6.88
CA TYR A 613 14.49 -29.16 -6.77
C TYR A 613 14.95 -30.03 -7.93
N GLU A 614 14.06 -30.86 -8.49
CA GLU A 614 14.31 -31.64 -9.72
C GLU A 614 14.61 -30.72 -10.91
N HIS A 615 14.16 -29.45 -10.89
CA HIS A 615 14.43 -28.46 -11.94
C HIS A 615 15.86 -27.88 -11.86
N LEU A 616 16.52 -27.95 -10.71
CA LEU A 616 17.93 -27.60 -10.58
C LEU A 616 18.82 -28.70 -11.17
N LEU A 617 18.39 -29.95 -11.03
CA LEU A 617 19.12 -31.14 -11.47
C LEU A 617 18.86 -31.48 -12.96
N HIS A 618 17.73 -31.06 -13.53
CA HIS A 618 17.33 -31.36 -14.91
C HIS A 618 17.06 -30.08 -15.72
N ASN A 619 17.25 -30.12 -17.05
CA ASN A 619 17.00 -29.03 -18.02
C ASN A 619 17.92 -27.78 -17.98
N GLN A 620 19.01 -27.75 -17.19
CA GLN A 620 19.89 -26.57 -17.13
C GLN A 620 20.47 -26.18 -18.50
N SER A 621 20.88 -27.17 -19.31
CA SER A 621 21.40 -26.95 -20.67
C SER A 621 20.33 -26.42 -21.63
N ALA A 622 19.10 -26.94 -21.56
CA ALA A 622 17.97 -26.48 -22.36
C ALA A 622 17.58 -25.03 -22.01
N LEU A 623 17.57 -24.67 -20.72
CA LEU A 623 17.27 -23.32 -20.25
C LEU A 623 18.29 -22.29 -20.75
N ARG A 624 19.60 -22.62 -20.67
CA ARG A 624 20.69 -21.76 -21.19
C ARG A 624 20.57 -21.56 -22.71
N LEU A 625 20.27 -22.63 -23.44
CA LEU A 625 20.19 -22.63 -24.90
C LEU A 625 18.96 -21.84 -25.39
N LYS A 626 17.81 -22.04 -24.76
CA LYS A 626 16.59 -21.23 -24.97
C LYS A 626 16.85 -19.75 -24.68
N GLY A 627 17.52 -19.46 -23.56
CA GLY A 627 17.90 -18.10 -23.18
C GLY A 627 18.69 -17.39 -24.29
N ARG A 628 19.70 -18.04 -24.88
CA ARG A 628 20.49 -17.44 -25.97
C ARG A 628 19.78 -17.42 -27.33
N LEU A 629 19.02 -18.45 -27.68
CA LEU A 629 18.27 -18.49 -28.95
C LEU A 629 17.17 -17.42 -29.02
N LEU A 630 16.54 -17.07 -27.89
CA LEU A 630 15.55 -15.99 -27.82
C LEU A 630 16.10 -14.61 -28.22
N PHE A 631 17.41 -14.39 -28.06
CA PHE A 631 18.09 -13.16 -28.50
C PHE A 631 18.63 -13.25 -29.93
N THR A 632 18.35 -14.33 -30.66
CA THR A 632 18.74 -14.48 -32.07
C THR A 632 17.53 -14.12 -32.95
N PRO A 633 17.58 -13.01 -33.72
CA PRO A 633 16.41 -12.59 -34.48
C PRO A 633 16.02 -13.63 -35.55
N GLY A 634 14.72 -13.76 -35.85
CA GLY A 634 14.20 -14.73 -36.82
C GLY A 634 14.19 -16.20 -36.36
N VAL A 635 14.55 -16.47 -35.10
CA VAL A 635 14.56 -17.81 -34.51
C VAL A 635 13.39 -17.99 -33.56
N MET A 636 12.55 -18.99 -33.82
CA MET A 636 11.44 -19.37 -32.97
C MET A 636 11.82 -20.62 -32.16
N VAL A 637 11.70 -20.56 -30.84
CA VAL A 637 12.03 -21.69 -29.96
C VAL A 637 10.75 -22.37 -29.48
N THR A 638 10.61 -23.66 -29.78
CA THR A 638 9.47 -24.49 -29.37
C THR A 638 9.90 -25.51 -28.33
N SER A 639 9.48 -25.32 -27.08
CA SER A 639 9.68 -26.32 -26.02
C SER A 639 8.68 -27.47 -26.21
N VAL A 640 9.17 -28.72 -26.30
CA VAL A 640 8.33 -29.93 -26.37
C VAL A 640 8.35 -30.64 -25.01
N PRO A 641 7.35 -30.40 -24.14
CA PRO A 641 7.35 -30.95 -22.80
C PRO A 641 7.05 -32.46 -22.78
N TYR A 642 7.86 -33.21 -22.04
CA TYR A 642 7.60 -34.60 -21.68
C TYR A 642 7.36 -34.70 -20.17
N GLN A 643 6.16 -35.13 -19.78
CA GLN A 643 5.78 -35.22 -18.37
C GLN A 643 6.33 -36.51 -17.75
N LEU A 644 7.19 -36.37 -16.76
CA LEU A 644 7.70 -37.48 -15.98
C LEU A 644 6.63 -37.99 -15.00
N GLU A 645 6.76 -39.23 -14.54
CA GLU A 645 5.86 -39.81 -13.54
C GLU A 645 5.78 -38.96 -12.26
N SER A 646 6.89 -38.31 -11.86
CA SER A 646 6.89 -37.40 -10.72
C SER A 646 5.93 -36.21 -10.90
N SER A 647 5.74 -35.75 -12.14
CA SER A 647 4.79 -34.70 -12.51
C SER A 647 3.35 -35.19 -12.47
N GLU A 648 3.09 -36.41 -12.97
CA GLU A 648 1.78 -37.05 -12.84
C GLU A 648 1.41 -37.30 -11.37
N ALA A 649 2.34 -37.80 -10.56
CA ALA A 649 2.15 -37.95 -9.12
C ALA A 649 1.90 -36.59 -8.42
N ALA A 650 2.56 -35.51 -8.86
CA ALA A 650 2.28 -34.16 -8.38
C ALA A 650 0.88 -33.67 -8.76
N LYS A 651 0.39 -33.97 -9.97
CA LYS A 651 -0.99 -33.68 -10.38
C LYS A 651 -2.00 -34.46 -9.54
N VAL A 652 -1.78 -35.74 -9.30
CA VAL A 652 -2.64 -36.57 -8.43
C VAL A 652 -2.67 -36.02 -7.01
N ARG A 653 -1.53 -35.59 -6.45
CA ARG A 653 -1.48 -34.92 -5.14
C ARG A 653 -2.22 -33.58 -5.12
N ALA A 654 -2.17 -32.81 -6.20
CA ALA A 654 -2.90 -31.55 -6.34
C ALA A 654 -4.42 -31.80 -6.47
N ARG A 655 -4.82 -32.83 -7.23
CA ARG A 655 -6.22 -33.22 -7.42
C ARG A 655 -6.83 -33.78 -6.13
N ARG A 656 -6.14 -34.68 -5.42
CA ARG A 656 -6.58 -35.14 -4.08
C ARG A 656 -6.79 -33.97 -3.11
N ARG A 657 -5.89 -32.98 -3.13
CA ARG A 657 -6.05 -31.76 -2.34
C ARG A 657 -7.23 -30.90 -2.79
N ALA A 658 -7.51 -30.81 -4.09
CA ALA A 658 -8.65 -30.06 -4.62
C ALA A 658 -10.00 -30.76 -4.30
N ASP A 659 -10.06 -32.09 -4.38
CA ASP A 659 -11.24 -32.89 -4.10
C ASP A 659 -11.64 -32.82 -2.62
N TRP A 660 -10.66 -32.72 -1.70
CA TRP A 660 -10.87 -32.43 -0.28
C TRP A 660 -11.45 -31.03 0.00
N ILE A 661 -11.54 -30.15 -1.00
CA ILE A 661 -11.88 -28.73 -0.86
C ILE A 661 -13.11 -28.35 -1.73
N ALA A 662 -13.75 -29.32 -2.40
CA ALA A 662 -14.99 -29.09 -3.12
C ALA A 662 -16.12 -28.58 -2.18
N PRO A 663 -17.06 -27.75 -2.65
CA PRO A 663 -18.20 -27.30 -1.85
C PRO A 663 -18.93 -28.48 -1.20
N GLY A 664 -19.10 -28.45 0.13
CA GLY A 664 -19.73 -29.54 0.89
C GLY A 664 -18.79 -30.67 1.34
N SER A 665 -17.49 -30.62 1.03
CA SER A 665 -16.49 -31.61 1.47
C SER A 665 -16.40 -31.78 2.99
N VAL A 666 -16.52 -30.68 3.75
CA VAL A 666 -16.57 -30.71 5.24
C VAL A 666 -17.81 -31.47 5.75
N ARG A 667 -18.89 -31.50 4.97
CA ARG A 667 -20.15 -32.19 5.30
C ARG A 667 -20.19 -33.65 4.83
N ARG A 668 -19.37 -34.02 3.84
CA ARG A 668 -19.36 -35.35 3.22
C ARG A 668 -18.40 -36.35 3.88
N GLY A 669 -17.55 -35.90 4.80
CA GLY A 669 -16.49 -36.75 5.36
C GLY A 669 -15.46 -37.17 4.29
N PRO A 670 -14.36 -37.85 4.68
CA PRO A 670 -13.43 -38.40 3.70
C PRO A 670 -14.15 -39.39 2.79
N VAL A 671 -14.05 -39.19 1.47
CA VAL A 671 -14.63 -40.09 0.48
C VAL A 671 -13.92 -41.44 0.56
N GLU A 672 -14.56 -42.45 1.16
CA GLU A 672 -14.12 -43.84 1.06
C GLU A 672 -14.17 -44.27 -0.41
N ARG A 673 -13.01 -44.57 -0.97
CA ARG A 673 -12.92 -45.21 -2.29
C ARG A 673 -13.40 -46.65 -2.11
N ARG A 674 -14.66 -46.91 -2.47
CA ARG A 674 -15.15 -48.28 -2.63
C ARG A 674 -14.34 -48.92 -3.76
N HIS A 675 -13.47 -49.87 -3.41
CA HIS A 675 -12.85 -50.76 -4.40
C HIS A 675 -13.99 -51.51 -5.10
N LYS A 676 -14.13 -51.31 -6.42
CA LYS A 676 -14.98 -52.20 -7.22
C LYS A 676 -14.26 -53.54 -7.32
N ASP A 677 -14.81 -54.53 -6.63
CA ASP A 677 -14.42 -55.93 -6.79
C ASP A 677 -14.85 -56.39 -8.21
N PRO A 678 -13.99 -57.05 -9.00
CA PRO A 678 -14.30 -57.41 -10.40
C PRO A 678 -15.34 -58.53 -10.56
N SER A 679 -15.95 -59.04 -9.48
CA SER A 679 -16.63 -60.34 -9.46
C SER A 679 -18.16 -60.30 -9.57
N GLN A 680 -18.77 -59.27 -10.15
CA GLN A 680 -20.20 -59.30 -10.49
C GLN A 680 -20.47 -58.80 -11.90
N LYS A 681 -20.29 -59.71 -12.86
CA LYS A 681 -21.17 -59.83 -14.03
C LYS A 681 -21.88 -61.17 -13.91
N GLY A 682 -23.14 -61.11 -13.49
CA GLY A 682 -24.15 -62.12 -13.73
C GLY A 682 -25.24 -61.45 -14.56
#